data_AF-A0A7S1IF85-F1
#
_entry.id   AF-A0A7S1IF85-F1
#
_cell.length_a   1.000
_cell.length_b   1.000
_cell.length_c   1.000
_cell.angle_alpha   90.00
_cell.angle_beta   90.00
_cell.angle_gamma   90.00
#
_symmetry.space_group_name_H-M   'P 1'
#
loop_
_entity.id
_entity.type
_entity.pdbx_description
1 polymer ?
#
loop_
_entity_poly.entity_id
_entity_poly.type
_entity_poly.pdbx_seq_one_letter_code
_entity_poly.pdbx_strand_id
1 'polypeptide(L)'
;FFSTLPTSMSLFEKYVSGEDNLLPDYSYCGYRRSQTDLPEVEGTVFDVTEFGADATGTASSRDAVVQAMTAAHEHDSPAIVYFPPGRFLLNEPSDLGKPRISVKKSGIVIRGAGQGQTTLVWNKAPVLNGFCVLFRSSSGKPSDYWRGDKKMKAKFVEQVDKFSIRVSDTSEFAPGDRLNFNCKMDAEDERTAEYFKPHEVLEGVKKRKNDDVFEMHEVASVEEDVVTFAEPIHLEMKYFTIENFHRVENTIEESGLEHLTIECKYHEQFKHHNGSAEGEDYRVIRFDRACHCWVKNVRLVNYSHGIETWLSAFNTFQDIIMEGNGGHTTATAKSSYGNLFAFVREYSEAQHGLGVSRAGTGSVFYRCDQYANMEAHCQWPRATLYDNNRGDFKTRGGGTTYFPNHDKGLTFWNWECTKPGKTDFWPVELKWGYFMPPIVAGLHGEPHELVDPETRCLAVEAHGEVAQPESLFVAQLAHRDGSEPAWLLKGAELFETVTRYSRIDISSPADCSIHGAGTAIEITFDLPEQLPEDAVKQIELYASCQSRWEGYTLHSSIEGHGTTATFEPPAQGVWVLRATLINSRDELCMSHPVVVYVGDLASMQELPLVASSFLEPAAKQKCYREFCNRGGGEGHVLAGSNVLATKTDDMWDEDIECDYNDEVCQMRKAFEEEVKQLHDDPKFLETGSKFFDGDFESCPTTFHHEDAQVNVDFGTAKRVCRLDLHWVKAVKENPCRIEIQTSNEDGCWYSLVNDELVWEFSLGRIGKNLHFLPPPKNGESANVSHIFFPERTVRYVRILLNRVPNEVCQMKLYGPADDEETLDEVELGA
;
A
#
# COMPACT_ATOMS: atom_id res chain seq x y z
N PHE A 1 25.94 -27.03 19.55
CA PHE A 1 26.13 -27.82 20.78
C PHE A 1 25.30 -27.13 21.85
N PHE A 2 24.16 -27.70 22.25
CA PHE A 2 23.32 -27.13 23.32
C PHE A 2 24.07 -27.25 24.65
N SER A 3 24.61 -26.14 25.15
CA SER A 3 24.92 -26.00 26.57
C SER A 3 23.72 -25.36 27.25
N THR A 4 22.95 -26.19 27.95
CA THR A 4 22.05 -25.77 29.01
C THR A 4 22.88 -25.23 30.17
N LEU A 5 23.15 -23.92 30.15
CA LEU A 5 23.43 -23.13 31.35
C LEU A 5 22.28 -22.12 31.45
N PRO A 6 21.53 -22.09 32.58
CA PRO A 6 20.46 -21.14 32.73
C PRO A 6 21.10 -19.77 32.95
N THR A 7 20.96 -18.85 32.00
CA THR A 7 20.63 -17.50 32.46
C THR A 7 19.14 -17.59 32.74
N SER A 8 18.74 -17.58 34.02
CA SER A 8 17.34 -17.75 34.44
C SER A 8 16.44 -16.58 34.02
N MET A 9 17.01 -15.55 33.41
CA MET A 9 16.34 -14.34 32.99
C MET A 9 15.99 -14.39 31.50
N SER A 10 14.72 -14.16 31.21
CA SER A 10 14.18 -13.83 29.88
C SER A 10 14.85 -12.58 29.30
N LEU A 11 14.68 -12.37 27.99
CA LEU A 11 15.15 -11.17 27.30
C LEU A 11 14.64 -9.88 27.96
N PHE A 12 13.38 -9.85 28.41
CA PHE A 12 12.82 -8.68 29.07
C PHE A 12 13.41 -8.46 30.48
N GLU A 13 13.63 -9.53 31.27
CA GLU A 13 14.29 -9.40 32.58
C GLU A 13 15.73 -8.88 32.47
N LYS A 14 16.44 -9.25 31.40
CA LYS A 14 17.76 -8.69 31.05
C LYS A 14 17.66 -7.21 30.67
N TYR A 15 16.62 -6.81 29.93
CA TYR A 15 16.36 -5.39 29.65
C TYR A 15 16.13 -4.59 30.94
N VAL A 16 15.28 -5.08 31.85
CA VAL A 16 14.94 -4.40 33.11
C VAL A 16 16.14 -4.30 34.06
N SER A 17 16.97 -5.36 34.14
CA SER A 17 18.16 -5.36 34.98
C SER A 17 19.35 -4.60 34.38
N GLY A 18 19.36 -4.43 33.05
CA GLY A 18 20.48 -3.90 32.28
C GLY A 18 21.63 -4.90 32.07
N GLU A 19 21.56 -6.09 32.66
CA GLU A 19 22.56 -7.15 32.52
C GLU A 19 22.35 -7.90 31.20
N ASP A 20 23.37 -7.95 30.33
CA ASP A 20 23.32 -8.59 29.02
C ASP A 20 22.10 -8.18 28.16
N ASN A 21 21.68 -6.91 28.27
CA ASN A 21 20.54 -6.39 27.53
C ASN A 21 20.85 -6.34 26.02
N LEU A 22 20.06 -7.10 25.24
CA LEU A 22 20.09 -7.11 23.77
C LEU A 22 18.98 -6.26 23.14
N LEU A 23 17.94 -5.93 23.91
CA LEU A 23 16.75 -5.24 23.41
C LEU A 23 17.00 -3.72 23.30
N PRO A 24 16.76 -3.11 22.13
CA PRO A 24 16.56 -1.68 22.03
C PRO A 24 15.39 -1.22 22.91
N ASP A 25 15.40 0.05 23.29
CA ASP A 25 14.29 0.66 24.01
C ASP A 25 13.30 1.27 23.01
N TYR A 26 12.15 0.64 22.87
CA TYR A 26 11.09 1.03 21.93
C TYR A 26 10.03 1.92 22.59
N SER A 27 10.13 2.19 23.89
CA SER A 27 9.11 2.94 24.64
C SER A 27 8.96 4.40 24.19
N TYR A 28 9.92 4.94 23.44
CA TYR A 28 9.96 6.35 22.99
C TYR A 28 9.24 6.61 21.65
N CYS A 29 8.45 5.67 21.13
CA CYS A 29 7.70 5.85 19.90
C CYS A 29 6.30 6.45 20.12
N GLY A 30 5.67 6.90 19.03
CA GLY A 30 4.28 7.39 19.02
C GLY A 30 4.12 8.85 19.43
N TYR A 31 2.91 9.38 19.23
CA TYR A 31 2.48 10.71 19.67
C TYR A 31 2.91 10.96 21.11
N ARG A 32 3.59 12.09 21.33
CA ARG A 32 4.18 12.45 22.64
C ARG A 32 4.92 11.29 23.32
N ARG A 33 5.63 10.45 22.54
CA ARG A 33 6.39 9.28 23.01
C ARG A 33 5.52 8.28 23.79
N SER A 34 4.24 8.17 23.40
CA SER A 34 3.21 7.33 24.05
C SER A 34 2.99 7.63 25.54
N GLN A 35 3.32 8.84 26.00
CA GLN A 35 3.07 9.28 27.37
C GLN A 35 1.59 9.66 27.60
N THR A 36 0.88 10.00 26.54
CA THR A 36 -0.53 10.39 26.56
C THR A 36 -1.28 9.76 25.38
N ASP A 37 -2.60 9.61 25.50
CA ASP A 37 -3.45 9.25 24.37
C ASP A 37 -3.43 10.36 23.30
N LEU A 38 -3.93 10.03 22.11
CA LEU A 38 -4.19 11.01 21.07
C LEU A 38 -5.23 12.05 21.55
N PRO A 39 -5.03 13.33 21.22
CA PRO A 39 -5.91 14.39 21.69
C PRO A 39 -7.29 14.30 21.01
N GLU A 40 -8.34 14.57 21.78
CA GLU A 40 -9.62 15.00 21.20
C GLU A 40 -9.50 16.47 20.85
N VAL A 41 -9.15 16.78 19.59
CA VAL A 41 -8.90 18.18 19.20
C VAL A 41 -10.21 18.98 19.21
N GLU A 42 -10.21 20.03 20.01
CA GLU A 42 -11.18 21.11 20.01
C GLU A 42 -10.58 22.32 19.26
N GLY A 43 -11.35 22.95 18.38
CA GLY A 43 -10.86 24.04 17.54
C GLY A 43 -11.95 24.68 16.70
N THR A 44 -11.59 25.72 15.95
CA THR A 44 -12.51 26.33 14.98
C THR A 44 -12.80 25.33 13.87
N VAL A 45 -14.08 25.06 13.62
CA VAL A 45 -14.52 24.12 12.58
C VAL A 45 -14.74 24.89 11.28
N PHE A 46 -14.10 24.42 10.22
CA PHE A 46 -14.30 24.85 8.84
C PHE A 46 -14.97 23.68 8.10
N ASP A 47 -16.31 23.69 8.07
CA ASP A 47 -17.09 22.68 7.35
C ASP A 47 -16.98 22.94 5.85
N VAL A 48 -16.47 21.97 5.09
CA VAL A 48 -16.20 22.12 3.65
C VAL A 48 -17.47 22.43 2.84
N THR A 49 -18.65 22.05 3.31
CA THR A 49 -19.92 22.33 2.63
C THR A 49 -20.32 23.80 2.73
N GLU A 50 -19.88 24.51 3.78
CA GLU A 50 -20.04 25.97 3.89
C GLU A 50 -19.19 26.72 2.86
N PHE A 51 -18.14 26.08 2.34
CA PHE A 51 -17.33 26.55 1.21
C PHE A 51 -17.81 26.05 -0.15
N GLY A 52 -18.92 25.28 -0.19
CA GLY A 52 -19.55 24.80 -1.42
C GLY A 52 -19.09 23.41 -1.88
N ALA A 53 -18.51 22.59 -1.01
CA ALA A 53 -18.19 21.20 -1.35
C ALA A 53 -19.45 20.38 -1.62
N ASP A 54 -19.41 19.53 -2.65
CA ASP A 54 -20.50 18.63 -3.01
C ASP A 54 -20.36 17.29 -2.29
N ALA A 55 -21.19 17.09 -1.27
CA ALA A 55 -21.26 15.85 -0.49
C ALA A 55 -21.97 14.70 -1.24
N THR A 56 -22.63 14.95 -2.39
CA THR A 56 -23.30 13.88 -3.15
C THR A 56 -22.34 13.11 -4.06
N GLY A 57 -21.12 13.63 -4.26
CA GLY A 57 -20.11 13.00 -5.11
C GLY A 57 -20.41 13.11 -6.61
N THR A 58 -21.12 14.16 -7.03
CA THR A 58 -21.48 14.40 -8.43
C THR A 58 -20.58 15.43 -9.11
N ALA A 59 -20.07 16.39 -8.34
CA ALA A 59 -19.15 17.42 -8.81
C ALA A 59 -17.85 17.42 -7.97
N SER A 60 -16.77 17.95 -8.57
CA SER A 60 -15.53 18.15 -7.83
C SER A 60 -15.75 19.12 -6.65
N SER A 61 -15.31 18.68 -5.48
CA SER A 61 -15.28 19.46 -4.24
C SER A 61 -13.93 20.17 -4.03
N ARG A 62 -13.00 20.03 -4.98
CA ARG A 62 -11.60 20.43 -4.78
C ARG A 62 -11.44 21.90 -4.41
N ASP A 63 -12.12 22.81 -5.10
CA ASP A 63 -11.99 24.25 -4.86
C ASP A 63 -12.51 24.65 -3.47
N ALA A 64 -13.66 24.09 -3.07
CA ALA A 64 -14.24 24.33 -1.75
C ALA A 64 -13.32 23.84 -0.62
N VAL A 65 -12.73 22.65 -0.78
CA VAL A 65 -11.77 22.12 0.19
C VAL A 65 -10.51 22.97 0.24
N VAL A 66 -9.96 23.41 -0.89
CA VAL A 66 -8.79 24.31 -0.90
C VAL A 66 -9.10 25.62 -0.18
N GLN A 67 -10.30 26.16 -0.32
CA GLN A 67 -10.74 27.36 0.40
C GLN A 67 -10.87 27.11 1.91
N ALA A 68 -11.49 26.00 2.31
CA ALA A 68 -11.60 25.62 3.73
C ALA A 68 -10.22 25.43 4.38
N MET A 69 -9.31 24.74 3.69
CA MET A 69 -7.92 24.59 4.12
C MET A 69 -7.23 25.95 4.22
N THR A 70 -7.44 26.87 3.27
CA THR A 70 -6.87 28.22 3.30
C THR A 70 -7.36 28.99 4.54
N ALA A 71 -8.67 28.97 4.80
CA ALA A 71 -9.25 29.60 5.98
C ALA A 71 -8.70 29.01 7.29
N ALA A 72 -8.50 27.69 7.34
CA ALA A 72 -7.87 27.03 8.48
C ALA A 72 -6.40 27.43 8.68
N HIS A 73 -5.62 27.60 7.60
CA HIS A 73 -4.23 28.07 7.68
C HIS A 73 -4.11 29.52 8.18
N GLU A 74 -5.07 30.37 7.83
CA GLU A 74 -5.13 31.77 8.28
C GLU A 74 -5.59 31.91 9.74
N HIS A 75 -6.10 30.84 10.34
CA HIS A 75 -6.57 30.84 11.72
C HIS A 75 -5.42 30.67 12.73
N ASP A 76 -5.47 31.40 13.85
CA ASP A 76 -4.40 31.43 14.85
C ASP A 76 -4.48 30.33 15.92
N SER A 77 -5.67 29.76 16.14
CA SER A 77 -5.89 28.64 17.08
C SER A 77 -6.06 27.32 16.34
N PRO A 78 -6.00 26.15 17.04
CA PRO A 78 -6.28 24.86 16.42
C PRO A 78 -7.55 24.88 15.57
N ALA A 79 -7.49 24.24 14.41
CA ALA A 79 -8.53 24.27 13.40
C ALA A 79 -8.86 22.86 12.93
N ILE A 80 -10.15 22.63 12.68
CA ILE A 80 -10.66 21.37 12.15
C ILE A 80 -11.25 21.68 10.78
N VAL A 81 -10.70 21.09 9.72
CA VAL A 81 -11.35 21.06 8.41
C VAL A 81 -12.26 19.85 8.39
N TYR A 82 -13.56 20.11 8.52
CA TYR A 82 -14.56 19.08 8.74
C TYR A 82 -15.27 18.70 7.45
N PHE A 83 -15.34 17.40 7.22
CA PHE A 83 -16.10 16.77 6.15
C PHE A 83 -17.32 16.08 6.77
N PRO A 84 -18.55 16.57 6.53
CA PRO A 84 -19.75 15.89 7.02
C PRO A 84 -19.95 14.53 6.30
N PRO A 85 -20.97 13.73 6.69
CA PRO A 85 -21.32 12.53 5.94
C PRO A 85 -21.54 12.84 4.46
N GLY A 86 -20.94 12.04 3.58
CA GLY A 86 -20.98 12.26 2.14
C GLY A 86 -19.78 11.72 1.39
N ARG A 87 -19.83 11.83 0.06
CA ARG A 87 -18.78 11.46 -0.88
C ARG A 87 -18.27 12.72 -1.56
N PHE A 88 -16.98 13.02 -1.42
CA PHE A 88 -16.36 14.23 -1.94
C PHE A 88 -15.32 13.89 -3.01
N LEU A 89 -15.55 14.32 -4.25
CA LEU A 89 -14.59 14.15 -5.34
C LEU A 89 -13.48 15.20 -5.21
N LEU A 90 -12.23 14.77 -4.98
CA LEU A 90 -11.11 15.67 -4.67
C LEU A 90 -10.03 15.72 -5.75
N ASN A 91 -10.09 14.87 -6.78
CA ASN A 91 -9.19 14.96 -7.93
C ASN A 91 -9.83 14.37 -9.18
N GLU A 92 -10.53 15.23 -9.91
CA GLU A 92 -11.10 14.96 -11.23
C GLU A 92 -10.17 15.45 -12.35
N PRO A 93 -10.38 15.05 -13.62
CA PRO A 93 -9.64 15.63 -14.75
C PRO A 93 -9.66 17.17 -14.79
N SER A 94 -10.72 17.80 -14.27
CA SER A 94 -10.85 19.25 -14.15
C SER A 94 -10.01 19.88 -13.04
N ASP A 95 -9.38 19.08 -12.19
CA ASP A 95 -8.60 19.53 -11.03
C ASP A 95 -7.09 19.55 -11.29
N LEU A 96 -6.65 19.21 -12.51
CA LEU A 96 -5.25 19.27 -12.90
C LEU A 96 -4.66 20.66 -12.66
N GLY A 97 -3.50 20.73 -11.99
CA GLY A 97 -2.82 21.97 -11.65
C GLY A 97 -3.42 22.74 -10.47
N LYS A 98 -4.44 22.20 -9.79
CA LYS A 98 -4.98 22.82 -8.57
C LYS A 98 -4.08 22.53 -7.36
N PRO A 99 -4.06 23.43 -6.35
CA PRO A 99 -3.30 23.20 -5.13
C PRO A 99 -3.63 21.85 -4.48
N ARG A 100 -2.59 21.17 -4.00
CA ARG A 100 -2.68 19.94 -3.21
C ARG A 100 -3.51 20.14 -1.92
N ILE A 101 -4.16 19.08 -1.42
CA ILE A 101 -4.71 19.11 -0.06
C ILE A 101 -3.52 18.95 0.90
N SER A 102 -3.20 20.03 1.62
CA SER A 102 -2.08 20.01 2.55
C SER A 102 -2.38 20.72 3.85
N VAL A 103 -1.96 20.09 4.94
CA VAL A 103 -1.78 20.74 6.23
C VAL A 103 -0.42 21.40 6.20
N LYS A 104 -0.40 22.74 6.21
CA LYS A 104 0.81 23.57 6.07
C LYS A 104 1.25 24.26 7.36
N LYS A 105 0.50 24.07 8.44
CA LYS A 105 0.72 24.66 9.77
C LYS A 105 0.35 23.63 10.83
N SER A 106 1.02 23.71 11.99
CA SER A 106 0.68 22.92 13.17
C SER A 106 -0.73 23.22 13.70
N GLY A 107 -1.36 22.25 14.36
CA GLY A 107 -2.67 22.44 14.99
C GLY A 107 -3.87 22.29 14.03
N ILE A 108 -3.69 21.69 12.85
CA ILE A 108 -4.77 21.50 11.88
C ILE A 108 -5.12 20.03 11.77
N VAL A 109 -6.40 19.72 11.89
CA VAL A 109 -6.95 18.38 11.76
C VAL A 109 -7.91 18.31 10.58
N ILE A 110 -7.72 17.30 9.72
CA ILE A 110 -8.71 16.91 8.72
C ILE A 110 -9.60 15.83 9.34
N ARG A 111 -10.89 16.11 9.50
CA ARG A 111 -11.82 15.24 10.23
C ARG A 111 -13.06 14.91 9.39
N GLY A 112 -13.42 13.63 9.29
CA GLY A 112 -14.72 13.21 8.77
C GLY A 112 -15.73 12.84 9.86
N ALA A 113 -16.87 12.29 9.46
CA ALA A 113 -17.93 11.81 10.35
C ALA A 113 -17.78 10.33 10.77
N GLY A 114 -16.82 9.60 10.19
CA GLY A 114 -16.56 8.19 10.45
C GLY A 114 -16.15 7.42 9.19
N GLN A 115 -15.58 6.24 9.36
CA GLN A 115 -15.36 5.29 8.25
C GLN A 115 -16.70 4.95 7.60
N GLY A 116 -16.72 4.86 6.27
CA GLY A 116 -17.95 4.66 5.49
C GLY A 116 -18.94 5.85 5.47
N GLN A 117 -18.95 6.72 6.47
CA GLN A 117 -19.83 7.89 6.53
C GLN A 117 -19.29 9.06 5.69
N THR A 118 -17.98 9.33 5.78
CA THR A 118 -17.29 10.32 4.95
C THR A 118 -16.31 9.60 4.03
N THR A 119 -16.41 9.86 2.73
CA THR A 119 -15.48 9.31 1.72
C THR A 119 -14.87 10.40 0.87
N LEU A 120 -13.54 10.50 0.89
CA LEU A 120 -12.75 11.39 0.04
C LEU A 120 -12.23 10.59 -1.17
N VAL A 121 -12.53 11.04 -2.38
CA VAL A 121 -12.31 10.26 -3.60
C VAL A 121 -11.28 10.93 -4.51
N TRP A 122 -10.28 10.17 -4.94
CA TRP A 122 -9.34 10.56 -5.99
C TRP A 122 -9.59 9.71 -7.24
N ASN A 123 -10.33 10.26 -8.21
CA ASN A 123 -10.59 9.59 -9.49
C ASN A 123 -9.35 9.56 -10.40
N LYS A 124 -8.44 10.52 -10.23
CA LYS A 124 -7.14 10.57 -10.89
C LYS A 124 -6.01 10.63 -9.86
N ALA A 125 -4.88 10.00 -10.20
CA ALA A 125 -3.65 10.19 -9.44
C ALA A 125 -3.06 11.59 -9.73
N PRO A 126 -2.33 12.20 -8.78
CA PRO A 126 -1.53 13.39 -9.06
C PRO A 126 -0.43 13.11 -10.10
N VAL A 127 -0.25 13.98 -11.10
CA VAL A 127 0.56 13.72 -12.31
C VAL A 127 2.08 13.76 -12.06
N LEU A 128 2.54 14.14 -10.87
CA LEU A 128 3.97 14.12 -10.52
C LEU A 128 4.27 13.21 -9.32
N ASN A 129 3.50 12.13 -9.16
CA ASN A 129 3.59 11.22 -8.02
C ASN A 129 3.45 11.95 -6.68
N GLY A 130 2.66 13.02 -6.68
CA GLY A 130 2.30 13.77 -5.48
C GLY A 130 1.45 12.93 -4.54
N PHE A 131 1.45 13.32 -3.27
CA PHE A 131 0.56 12.71 -2.28
C PHE A 131 -0.82 13.37 -2.31
N CYS A 132 -1.87 12.57 -2.17
CA CYS A 132 -3.26 13.04 -2.11
C CYS A 132 -3.46 14.02 -0.94
N VAL A 133 -2.92 13.65 0.22
CA VAL A 133 -2.85 14.48 1.44
C VAL A 133 -1.42 14.59 1.91
N LEU A 134 -0.94 15.82 2.09
CA LEU A 134 0.43 16.10 2.55
C LEU A 134 0.44 16.96 3.83
N PHE A 135 1.13 16.48 4.85
CA PHE A 135 1.50 17.27 6.03
C PHE A 135 2.92 17.77 5.82
N ARG A 136 3.07 19.08 5.53
CA ARG A 136 4.37 19.74 5.34
C ARG A 136 4.27 21.25 5.53
N SER A 137 5.12 21.83 6.37
CA SER A 137 5.08 23.27 6.69
C SER A 137 5.26 24.15 5.45
N SER A 138 4.54 25.28 5.36
CA SER A 138 4.75 26.31 4.33
C SER A 138 5.97 27.21 4.58
N SER A 139 6.61 27.12 5.75
CA SER A 139 7.80 27.93 6.07
C SER A 139 9.10 27.36 5.48
N GLY A 140 9.11 26.09 5.07
CA GLY A 140 10.22 25.42 4.41
C GLY A 140 10.16 25.51 2.88
N LYS A 141 11.27 25.23 2.20
CA LYS A 141 11.27 25.11 0.73
C LYS A 141 10.71 23.75 0.32
N PRO A 142 10.02 23.62 -0.83
CA PRO A 142 9.65 22.32 -1.40
C PRO A 142 10.83 21.35 -1.50
N SER A 143 12.02 21.85 -1.84
CA SER A 143 13.23 21.02 -2.00
C SER A 143 14.08 20.85 -0.74
N ASP A 144 13.59 21.23 0.46
CA ASP A 144 14.40 21.19 1.69
C ASP A 144 15.19 19.90 1.81
N TYR A 145 16.47 20.08 2.13
CA TYR A 145 17.46 19.03 2.01
C TYR A 145 17.10 17.82 2.87
N TRP A 146 17.24 16.64 2.28
CA TRP A 146 16.87 15.36 2.89
C TRP A 146 17.72 14.98 4.13
N ARG A 147 18.78 15.73 4.45
CA ARG A 147 19.54 15.58 5.70
C ARG A 147 19.07 16.55 6.80
N GLY A 148 18.32 17.59 6.48
CA GLY A 148 17.95 18.72 7.37
C GLY A 148 18.39 20.07 6.79
N ASP A 149 17.89 21.16 7.38
CA ASP A 149 17.91 22.54 6.85
C ASP A 149 19.27 23.20 7.03
N LYS A 150 19.88 23.04 8.20
CA LYS A 150 21.12 23.75 8.56
C LYS A 150 22.17 22.80 9.12
N LYS A 151 23.31 22.70 8.43
CA LYS A 151 24.50 22.03 8.96
C LYS A 151 25.06 22.80 10.16
N MET A 152 25.26 22.12 11.27
CA MET A 152 25.81 22.69 12.50
C MET A 152 27.34 22.76 12.47
N LYS A 153 27.92 23.70 13.24
CA LYS A 153 29.38 23.85 13.38
C LYS A 153 30.00 22.81 14.29
N ALA A 154 29.24 22.37 15.29
CA ALA A 154 29.67 21.42 16.30
C ALA A 154 30.23 20.14 15.70
N LYS A 155 31.28 19.61 16.33
CA LYS A 155 31.88 18.32 16.00
C LYS A 155 31.59 17.34 17.10
N PHE A 156 31.24 16.11 16.70
CA PHE A 156 31.14 14.99 17.62
C PHE A 156 32.50 14.72 18.27
N VAL A 157 32.50 14.49 19.58
CA VAL A 157 33.68 14.11 20.37
C VAL A 157 33.56 12.64 20.81
N GLU A 158 32.47 12.32 21.51
CA GLU A 158 32.19 10.96 21.98
C GLU A 158 30.69 10.76 22.24
N GLN A 159 30.27 9.49 22.23
CA GLN A 159 28.97 9.08 22.75
C GLN A 159 29.16 8.76 24.23
N VAL A 160 28.56 9.56 25.11
CA VAL A 160 28.73 9.47 26.56
C VAL A 160 27.94 8.28 27.11
N ASP A 161 26.70 8.13 26.65
CA ASP A 161 25.81 7.04 26.99
C ASP A 161 24.73 6.86 25.88
N LYS A 162 23.66 6.13 26.18
CA LYS A 162 22.56 5.89 25.24
C LYS A 162 21.72 7.15 24.94
N PHE A 163 21.82 8.22 25.69
CA PHE A 163 21.03 9.45 25.52
C PHE A 163 21.88 10.69 25.29
N SER A 164 23.20 10.61 25.45
CA SER A 164 24.05 11.79 25.49
C SER A 164 25.28 11.68 24.60
N ILE A 165 25.61 12.80 23.96
CA ILE A 165 26.87 12.97 23.23
C ILE A 165 27.65 14.16 23.78
N ARG A 166 28.97 14.09 23.65
CA ARG A 166 29.86 15.22 23.86
C ARG A 166 30.18 15.86 22.51
N VAL A 167 30.15 17.18 22.44
CA VAL A 167 30.44 17.95 21.22
C VAL A 167 31.46 19.05 21.47
N SER A 168 32.14 19.50 20.42
CA SER A 168 33.16 20.53 20.52
C SER A 168 32.63 21.93 20.85
N ASP A 169 31.33 22.16 20.59
CA ASP A 169 30.66 23.47 20.74
C ASP A 169 29.16 23.25 20.88
N THR A 170 28.57 23.68 21.98
CA THR A 170 27.14 23.56 22.28
C THR A 170 26.34 24.84 21.97
N SER A 171 26.98 25.90 21.47
CA SER A 171 26.35 27.21 21.27
C SER A 171 25.21 27.24 20.24
N GLU A 172 25.09 26.21 19.40
CA GLU A 172 24.03 26.06 18.40
C GLU A 172 22.93 25.08 18.82
N PHE A 173 22.96 24.56 20.07
CA PHE A 173 21.97 23.64 20.62
C PHE A 173 21.11 24.31 21.69
N ALA A 174 19.81 24.04 21.64
CA ALA A 174 18.85 24.40 22.69
C ALA A 174 17.88 23.25 22.95
N PRO A 175 17.34 23.11 24.18
CA PRO A 175 16.23 22.19 24.44
C PRO A 175 15.09 22.39 23.45
N GLY A 176 14.57 21.29 22.90
CA GLY A 176 13.54 21.26 21.85
C GLY A 176 14.08 21.36 20.42
N ASP A 177 15.37 21.64 20.20
CA ASP A 177 15.95 21.54 18.86
C ASP A 177 15.89 20.09 18.36
N ARG A 178 15.51 19.90 17.09
CA ARG A 178 15.56 18.60 16.42
C ARG A 178 16.74 18.54 15.48
N LEU A 179 17.50 17.46 15.60
CA LEU A 179 18.75 17.27 14.90
C LEU A 179 18.74 15.92 14.21
N ASN A 180 19.28 15.88 13.00
CA ASN A 180 19.56 14.67 12.29
C ASN A 180 21.07 14.44 12.29
N PHE A 181 21.49 13.30 12.84
CA PHE A 181 22.87 12.87 12.83
C PHE A 181 23.22 12.41 11.42
N ASN A 182 24.33 12.87 10.87
CA ASN A 182 24.80 12.46 9.56
C ASN A 182 26.10 11.67 9.70
N CYS A 183 26.00 10.37 9.54
CA CYS A 183 27.05 9.40 9.81
C CYS A 183 27.43 8.66 8.53
N LYS A 184 28.64 8.08 8.52
CA LYS A 184 29.12 7.23 7.43
C LYS A 184 29.69 5.92 7.94
N MET A 185 29.42 4.87 7.17
CA MET A 185 30.07 3.57 7.31
C MET A 185 31.09 3.40 6.18
N ASP A 186 32.37 3.22 6.53
CA ASP A 186 33.41 2.89 5.56
C ASP A 186 33.52 1.36 5.45
N ALA A 187 33.14 0.83 4.30
CA ALA A 187 33.08 -0.61 4.08
C ALA A 187 34.44 -1.33 4.22
N GLU A 188 35.55 -0.61 4.07
CA GLU A 188 36.92 -1.16 4.13
C GLU A 188 37.58 -0.97 5.51
N ASP A 189 36.93 -0.28 6.45
CA ASP A 189 37.40 -0.11 7.82
C ASP A 189 37.23 -1.40 8.64
N GLU A 190 38.21 -1.75 9.47
CA GLU A 190 38.17 -2.93 10.34
C GLU A 190 36.95 -2.93 11.27
N ARG A 191 36.47 -1.74 11.67
CA ARG A 191 35.27 -1.54 12.49
C ARG A 191 34.01 -2.04 11.77
N THR A 192 33.93 -1.91 10.45
CA THR A 192 32.81 -2.44 9.67
C THR A 192 32.84 -3.96 9.64
N ALA A 193 34.02 -4.56 9.44
CA ALA A 193 34.16 -6.00 9.51
C ALA A 193 33.79 -6.56 10.90
N GLU A 194 34.08 -5.81 11.97
CA GLU A 194 33.60 -6.14 13.32
C GLU A 194 32.07 -6.00 13.44
N TYR A 195 31.50 -4.91 12.91
CA TYR A 195 30.06 -4.61 12.96
C TYR A 195 29.21 -5.71 12.32
N PHE A 196 29.69 -6.29 11.21
CA PHE A 196 28.97 -7.31 10.45
C PHE A 196 29.07 -8.72 11.04
N LYS A 197 29.96 -8.96 12.03
CA LYS A 197 30.10 -10.30 12.64
C LYS A 197 28.76 -10.81 13.18
N PRO A 198 28.44 -12.10 13.00
CA PRO A 198 29.32 -13.17 12.47
C PRO A 198 29.39 -13.25 10.94
N HIS A 199 28.75 -12.33 10.22
CA HIS A 199 28.70 -12.32 8.76
C HIS A 199 29.83 -11.49 8.13
N GLU A 200 30.07 -11.74 6.85
CA GLU A 200 30.97 -10.90 6.05
C GLU A 200 30.26 -9.62 5.60
N VAL A 201 31.05 -8.56 5.36
CA VAL A 201 30.54 -7.32 4.77
C VAL A 201 30.03 -7.60 3.36
N LEU A 202 28.78 -7.26 3.10
CA LEU A 202 28.11 -7.50 1.83
C LEU A 202 28.72 -6.69 0.69
N GLU A 203 28.76 -7.27 -0.50
CA GLU A 203 29.27 -6.59 -1.71
C GLU A 203 28.50 -5.30 -2.03
N GLY A 204 27.20 -5.23 -1.72
CA GLY A 204 26.40 -4.01 -1.87
C GLY A 204 26.90 -2.86 -0.99
N VAL A 205 27.38 -3.14 0.22
CA VAL A 205 27.95 -2.15 1.14
C VAL A 205 29.29 -1.63 0.59
N LYS A 206 30.18 -2.55 0.16
CA LYS A 206 31.49 -2.21 -0.43
C LYS A 206 31.40 -1.31 -1.65
N LYS A 207 30.39 -1.53 -2.52
CA LYS A 207 30.19 -0.74 -3.75
C LYS A 207 29.86 0.72 -3.50
N ARG A 208 29.31 1.09 -2.34
CA ARG A 208 28.82 2.45 -2.08
C ARG A 208 29.88 3.41 -1.54
N LYS A 209 31.02 2.91 -1.06
CA LYS A 209 32.20 3.64 -0.53
C LYS A 209 31.96 4.66 0.61
N ASN A 210 30.76 5.22 0.79
CA ASN A 210 30.38 6.21 1.80
C ASN A 210 28.85 6.31 1.89
N ASP A 211 28.18 5.27 2.40
CA ASP A 211 26.73 5.33 2.55
C ASP A 211 26.35 6.21 3.74
N ASP A 212 25.40 7.12 3.54
CA ASP A 212 24.96 8.01 4.60
C ASP A 212 23.95 7.32 5.51
N VAL A 213 24.19 7.40 6.82
CA VAL A 213 23.39 6.80 7.88
C VAL A 213 22.89 7.89 8.80
N PHE A 214 21.58 7.93 9.02
CA PHE A 214 20.92 9.01 9.76
C PHE A 214 20.23 8.55 11.03
N GLU A 215 20.10 9.46 11.99
CA GLU A 215 19.22 9.27 13.14
C GLU A 215 18.76 10.63 13.66
N MET A 216 17.44 10.79 13.80
CA MET A 216 16.85 12.04 14.30
C MET A 216 16.73 11.99 15.81
N HIS A 217 17.08 13.10 16.47
CA HIS A 217 16.92 13.27 17.91
C HIS A 217 16.43 14.67 18.29
N GLU A 218 15.71 14.76 19.39
CA GLU A 218 15.27 16.00 20.02
C GLU A 218 16.11 16.28 21.28
N VAL A 219 16.69 17.48 21.36
CA VAL A 219 17.52 17.88 22.49
C VAL A 219 16.65 18.06 23.74
N ALA A 220 16.94 17.31 24.81
CA ALA A 220 16.31 17.47 26.11
C ALA A 220 17.02 18.52 26.96
N SER A 221 18.35 18.47 27.03
CA SER A 221 19.16 19.42 27.80
C SER A 221 20.57 19.58 27.22
N VAL A 222 21.21 20.67 27.61
CA VAL A 222 22.58 21.00 27.23
C VAL A 222 23.31 21.43 28.50
N GLU A 223 24.37 20.71 28.85
CA GLU A 223 25.19 20.95 30.04
C GLU A 223 26.67 20.99 29.63
N GLU A 224 27.30 22.15 29.75
CA GLU A 224 28.68 22.40 29.28
C GLU A 224 28.86 22.00 27.80
N ASP A 225 29.58 20.91 27.54
CA ASP A 225 29.87 20.34 26.22
C ASP A 225 29.10 19.04 25.95
N VAL A 226 28.16 18.67 26.82
CA VAL A 226 27.30 17.49 26.70
C VAL A 226 25.89 17.90 26.28
N VAL A 227 25.37 17.21 25.26
CA VAL A 227 23.99 17.34 24.77
C VAL A 227 23.28 16.03 25.08
N THR A 228 22.17 16.11 25.81
CA THR A 228 21.31 14.97 26.15
C THR A 228 20.02 15.06 25.34
N PHE A 229 19.60 13.93 24.77
CA PHE A 229 18.41 13.80 23.94
C PHE A 229 17.24 13.22 24.74
N ALA A 230 16.03 13.45 24.25
CA ALA A 230 14.79 13.02 24.89
C ALA A 230 14.46 11.54 24.64
N GLU A 231 15.19 10.88 23.74
CA GLU A 231 15.02 9.49 23.33
C GLU A 231 16.40 8.85 23.06
N PRO A 232 16.52 7.51 23.11
CA PRO A 232 17.81 6.84 23.02
C PRO A 232 18.41 6.91 21.61
N ILE A 233 19.74 7.05 21.57
CA ILE A 233 20.58 6.88 20.39
C ILE A 233 20.78 5.39 20.14
N HIS A 234 20.24 4.90 19.02
CA HIS A 234 20.39 3.52 18.56
C HIS A 234 21.67 3.29 17.76
N LEU A 235 22.24 4.34 17.16
CA LEU A 235 23.57 4.27 16.56
C LEU A 235 24.65 3.94 17.60
N GLU A 236 25.41 2.88 17.32
CA GLU A 236 26.66 2.57 18.01
C GLU A 236 27.79 3.41 17.40
N MET A 237 27.94 4.66 17.83
CA MET A 237 28.78 5.67 17.16
C MET A 237 30.25 5.26 16.97
N LYS A 238 30.76 4.32 17.77
CA LYS A 238 32.12 3.75 17.62
C LYS A 238 32.36 3.10 16.25
N TYR A 239 31.33 2.56 15.60
CA TYR A 239 31.43 1.90 14.28
C TYR A 239 31.25 2.86 13.11
N PHE A 240 30.78 4.08 13.36
CA PHE A 240 30.49 5.05 12.31
C PHE A 240 31.45 6.25 12.39
N THR A 241 31.53 6.99 11.28
CA THR A 241 32.18 8.31 11.25
C THR A 241 31.10 9.38 11.27
N ILE A 242 31.10 10.24 12.28
CA ILE A 242 30.12 11.32 12.40
C ILE A 242 30.62 12.53 11.63
N GLU A 243 30.01 12.84 10.50
CA GLU A 243 30.46 13.94 9.66
C GLU A 243 30.01 15.30 10.22
N ASN A 244 28.76 15.37 10.67
CA ASN A 244 28.10 16.58 11.16
C ASN A 244 26.70 16.29 11.70
N PHE A 245 26.12 17.31 12.31
CA PHE A 245 24.71 17.37 12.68
C PHE A 245 23.99 18.34 11.75
N HIS A 246 22.76 18.04 11.40
CA HIS A 246 21.87 18.92 10.67
C HIS A 246 20.67 19.27 11.54
N ARG A 247 20.35 20.54 11.70
CA ARG A 247 19.10 20.94 12.33
C ARG A 247 17.93 20.70 11.39
N VAL A 248 16.85 20.18 11.94
CA VAL A 248 15.58 19.92 11.27
C VAL A 248 14.60 21.00 11.74
N GLU A 249 14.32 21.93 10.86
CA GLU A 249 13.40 23.05 11.06
C GLU A 249 12.13 22.83 10.21
N ASN A 250 11.20 23.80 10.26
CA ASN A 250 9.98 23.79 9.45
C ASN A 250 9.10 22.55 9.67
N THR A 251 9.00 22.08 10.91
CA THR A 251 8.21 20.90 11.26
C THR A 251 6.73 21.23 11.46
N ILE A 252 5.86 20.26 11.19
CA ILE A 252 4.45 20.28 11.60
C ILE A 252 4.27 19.48 12.88
N GLU A 253 3.43 19.98 13.79
CA GLU A 253 3.08 19.29 15.02
C GLU A 253 1.59 19.43 15.34
N GLU A 254 1.07 18.57 16.21
CA GLU A 254 -0.31 18.67 16.71
C GLU A 254 -1.36 18.68 15.60
N SER A 255 -1.09 17.93 14.52
CA SER A 255 -1.95 17.86 13.34
C SER A 255 -2.29 16.40 13.04
N GLY A 256 -3.47 16.17 12.46
CA GLY A 256 -3.90 14.81 12.17
C GLY A 256 -4.95 14.66 11.08
N LEU A 257 -5.22 13.40 10.72
CA LEU A 257 -6.29 12.99 9.81
C LEU A 257 -7.11 11.88 10.45
N GLU A 258 -8.42 12.08 10.57
CA GLU A 258 -9.26 11.19 11.37
C GLU A 258 -10.69 11.01 10.85
N HIS A 259 -11.27 9.85 11.19
CA HIS A 259 -12.69 9.53 11.04
C HIS A 259 -13.22 9.61 9.60
N LEU A 260 -12.52 8.99 8.63
CA LEU A 260 -12.93 9.02 7.23
C LEU A 260 -12.40 7.85 6.40
N THR A 261 -12.98 7.68 5.22
CA THR A 261 -12.47 6.83 4.15
C THR A 261 -11.74 7.67 3.11
N ILE A 262 -10.56 7.23 2.65
CA ILE A 262 -9.96 7.71 1.40
C ILE A 262 -10.02 6.58 0.37
N GLU A 263 -10.66 6.87 -0.75
CA GLU A 263 -10.85 5.94 -1.87
C GLU A 263 -10.11 6.46 -3.10
N CYS A 264 -9.15 5.66 -3.57
CA CYS A 264 -8.42 5.92 -4.80
C CYS A 264 -8.94 5.01 -5.93
N LYS A 265 -8.43 5.21 -7.15
CA LYS A 265 -8.77 4.40 -8.34
C LYS A 265 -7.62 3.54 -8.85
N TYR A 266 -6.78 3.04 -7.95
CA TYR A 266 -5.73 2.08 -8.33
C TYR A 266 -6.35 0.70 -8.59
N HIS A 267 -6.88 0.48 -9.80
CA HIS A 267 -7.49 -0.81 -10.21
C HIS A 267 -6.59 -1.66 -11.10
N GLU A 268 -5.40 -1.13 -11.39
CA GLU A 268 -4.47 -1.65 -12.38
C GLU A 268 -3.64 -2.86 -11.89
N GLN A 269 -2.81 -3.34 -12.81
CA GLN A 269 -1.74 -4.30 -12.54
C GLN A 269 -0.51 -3.67 -11.94
N PHE A 270 -0.19 -4.07 -10.70
CA PHE A 270 1.11 -3.77 -10.12
C PHE A 270 2.21 -4.62 -10.74
N LYS A 271 3.34 -3.98 -11.04
CA LYS A 271 4.58 -4.61 -11.46
C LYS A 271 5.76 -3.91 -10.82
N HIS A 272 6.66 -4.70 -10.22
CA HIS A 272 7.72 -4.18 -9.35
C HIS A 272 8.94 -3.69 -10.14
N HIS A 273 9.23 -2.38 -10.04
CA HIS A 273 10.47 -1.73 -10.54
C HIS A 273 10.81 -1.96 -12.02
N ASN A 274 9.82 -1.99 -12.91
CA ASN A 274 10.04 -2.35 -14.31
C ASN A 274 10.54 -1.20 -15.21
N GLY A 275 11.19 -0.20 -14.61
CA GLY A 275 11.76 0.98 -15.29
C GLY A 275 10.89 2.24 -15.20
N SER A 276 9.81 2.17 -14.43
CA SER A 276 8.70 3.11 -14.42
C SER A 276 8.02 3.13 -13.05
N ALA A 277 7.25 4.17 -12.79
CA ALA A 277 6.42 4.32 -11.61
C ALA A 277 5.13 3.46 -11.67
N GLU A 278 5.16 2.27 -12.32
CA GLU A 278 4.09 1.27 -12.15
C GLU A 278 3.92 0.99 -10.66
N GLY A 279 2.80 1.46 -10.12
CA GLY A 279 2.48 1.42 -8.71
C GLY A 279 3.09 2.53 -7.84
N GLU A 280 3.51 3.66 -8.38
CA GLU A 280 3.78 4.84 -7.55
C GLU A 280 2.71 5.91 -7.65
N ASP A 281 1.72 5.74 -8.54
CA ASP A 281 0.51 6.56 -8.62
C ASP A 281 -0.40 6.30 -7.41
N TYR A 282 -1.31 7.23 -7.09
CA TYR A 282 -2.15 7.15 -5.88
C TYR A 282 -1.35 6.95 -4.59
N ARG A 283 -0.37 7.84 -4.37
CA ARG A 283 0.22 8.01 -3.05
C ARG A 283 -0.74 8.78 -2.17
N VAL A 284 -1.18 8.18 -1.08
CA VAL A 284 -2.34 8.71 -0.34
C VAL A 284 -1.89 9.73 0.69
N ILE A 285 -1.14 9.33 1.71
CA ILE A 285 -0.81 10.20 2.85
C ILE A 285 0.71 10.28 3.02
N ARG A 286 1.24 11.51 3.11
CA ARG A 286 2.61 11.75 3.58
C ARG A 286 2.69 12.71 4.73
N PHE A 287 3.46 12.31 5.74
CA PHE A 287 3.97 13.15 6.80
C PHE A 287 5.43 13.49 6.48
N ASP A 288 5.70 14.75 6.15
CA ASP A 288 7.04 15.23 5.81
C ASP A 288 7.47 16.27 6.84
N ARG A 289 8.50 15.94 7.61
CA ARG A 289 8.94 16.75 8.76
C ARG A 289 7.80 16.99 9.75
N ALA A 290 7.00 15.97 9.99
CA ALA A 290 5.92 16.03 10.97
C ALA A 290 6.33 15.31 12.26
N CYS A 291 6.12 15.95 13.39
CA CYS A 291 6.38 15.39 14.70
C CYS A 291 5.12 15.44 15.56
N HIS A 292 4.88 14.44 16.40
CA HIS A 292 3.69 14.44 17.27
C HIS A 292 2.38 14.65 16.48
N CYS A 293 2.26 14.00 15.33
CA CYS A 293 1.07 14.00 14.49
C CYS A 293 0.41 12.62 14.49
N TRP A 294 -0.81 12.52 13.94
CA TRP A 294 -1.54 11.26 13.93
C TRP A 294 -2.41 10.99 12.71
N VAL A 295 -2.71 9.71 12.53
CA VAL A 295 -3.85 9.22 11.75
C VAL A 295 -4.68 8.33 12.68
N LYS A 296 -5.99 8.56 12.76
CA LYS A 296 -6.87 7.81 13.67
C LYS A 296 -8.19 7.42 13.00
N ASN A 297 -8.55 6.14 13.05
CA ASN A 297 -9.84 5.65 12.57
C ASN A 297 -10.07 6.00 11.08
N VAL A 298 -9.19 5.49 10.21
CA VAL A 298 -9.14 5.81 8.78
C VAL A 298 -9.10 4.55 7.93
N ARG A 299 -9.86 4.56 6.84
CA ARG A 299 -9.90 3.46 5.87
C ARG A 299 -9.31 3.91 4.54
N LEU A 300 -8.35 3.16 4.00
CA LEU A 300 -7.71 3.40 2.70
C LEU A 300 -8.08 2.29 1.71
N VAL A 301 -8.57 2.66 0.52
CA VAL A 301 -9.10 1.72 -0.47
C VAL A 301 -8.48 1.96 -1.85
N ASN A 302 -8.06 0.87 -2.53
CA ASN A 302 -7.57 0.88 -3.91
C ASN A 302 -6.43 1.89 -4.16
N TYR A 303 -5.34 1.75 -3.41
CA TYR A 303 -4.20 2.66 -3.44
C TYR A 303 -2.93 1.94 -3.89
N SER A 304 -1.90 2.70 -4.24
CA SER A 304 -0.57 2.11 -4.45
C SER A 304 0.44 2.42 -3.36
N HIS A 305 0.40 3.62 -2.76
CA HIS A 305 1.21 3.99 -1.60
C HIS A 305 0.31 4.52 -0.50
N GLY A 306 0.09 3.76 0.57
CA GLY A 306 -0.85 4.16 1.62
C GLY A 306 -0.35 5.31 2.49
N ILE A 307 0.58 5.03 3.41
CA ILE A 307 1.09 6.00 4.38
C ILE A 307 2.61 6.06 4.34
N GLU A 308 3.17 7.25 4.19
CA GLU A 308 4.62 7.48 4.24
C GLU A 308 4.97 8.53 5.28
N THR A 309 6.02 8.28 6.06
CA THR A 309 6.69 9.34 6.82
C THR A 309 8.05 9.63 6.23
N TRP A 310 8.46 10.90 6.24
CA TRP A 310 9.76 11.35 5.77
C TRP A 310 10.35 12.36 6.76
N LEU A 311 11.55 12.12 7.28
CA LEU A 311 12.21 12.98 8.29
C LEU A 311 11.26 13.42 9.42
N SER A 312 10.45 12.48 9.88
CA SER A 312 9.37 12.73 10.84
C SER A 312 9.63 11.96 12.13
N ALA A 313 9.01 12.34 13.24
CA ALA A 313 9.22 11.64 14.50
C ALA A 313 8.02 11.57 15.43
N PHE A 314 7.93 10.53 16.25
CA PHE A 314 6.94 10.47 17.34
C PHE A 314 5.49 10.64 16.86
N ASN A 315 5.13 10.04 15.72
CA ASN A 315 3.76 10.05 15.20
C ASN A 315 3.05 8.74 15.52
N THR A 316 1.72 8.78 15.66
CA THR A 316 0.88 7.59 15.87
C THR A 316 -0.10 7.41 14.73
N PHE A 317 -0.09 6.23 14.12
CA PHE A 317 -1.01 5.78 13.08
C PHE A 317 -1.83 4.64 13.67
N GLN A 318 -3.08 4.92 14.07
CA GLN A 318 -3.89 3.94 14.80
C GLN A 318 -5.30 3.73 14.22
N ASP A 319 -5.81 2.52 14.40
CA ASP A 319 -7.14 2.11 13.92
C ASP A 319 -7.29 2.33 12.41
N ILE A 320 -6.39 1.71 11.63
CA ILE A 320 -6.30 1.90 10.18
C ILE A 320 -6.68 0.61 9.46
N ILE A 321 -7.59 0.73 8.49
CA ILE A 321 -7.92 -0.37 7.57
C ILE A 321 -7.34 -0.03 6.21
N MET A 322 -6.61 -0.98 5.62
CA MET A 322 -6.07 -0.83 4.28
C MET A 322 -6.51 -2.02 3.43
N GLU A 323 -7.34 -1.78 2.41
CA GLU A 323 -7.98 -2.87 1.65
C GLU A 323 -8.22 -2.52 0.16
N GLY A 324 -8.82 -3.46 -0.58
CA GLY A 324 -9.01 -3.34 -2.03
C GLY A 324 -7.78 -3.77 -2.82
N ASN A 325 -7.55 -3.15 -3.98
CA ASN A 325 -6.37 -3.40 -4.79
C ASN A 325 -5.20 -2.54 -4.27
N GLY A 326 -4.30 -3.15 -3.51
CA GLY A 326 -3.02 -2.54 -3.14
C GLY A 326 -2.08 -2.46 -4.34
N GLY A 327 -1.03 -1.65 -4.29
CA GLY A 327 0.01 -1.60 -5.31
C GLY A 327 1.39 -1.80 -4.74
N HIS A 328 2.18 -0.73 -4.63
CA HIS A 328 3.60 -0.82 -4.28
C HIS A 328 3.86 -0.90 -2.77
N THR A 329 3.26 -0.04 -1.94
CA THR A 329 3.57 0.04 -0.50
C THR A 329 2.33 0.33 0.35
N THR A 330 2.19 -0.36 1.48
CA THR A 330 1.15 -0.08 2.48
C THR A 330 1.51 1.10 3.36
N ALA A 331 2.38 0.91 4.35
CA ALA A 331 2.88 1.97 5.21
C ALA A 331 4.39 1.85 5.42
N THR A 332 5.12 2.96 5.30
CA THR A 332 6.57 2.96 5.49
C THR A 332 7.07 4.20 6.20
N ALA A 333 7.80 4.00 7.29
CA ALA A 333 8.55 5.08 7.94
C ALA A 333 9.93 5.25 7.29
N LYS A 334 10.16 6.39 6.61
CA LYS A 334 11.41 6.67 5.88
C LYS A 334 12.26 7.73 6.58
N SER A 335 13.50 7.40 6.90
CA SER A 335 14.44 8.31 7.60
C SER A 335 13.79 9.05 8.78
N SER A 336 12.92 8.34 9.52
CA SER A 336 12.04 8.88 10.55
C SER A 336 12.28 8.12 11.85
N TYR A 337 12.00 8.75 13.00
CA TYR A 337 12.29 8.18 14.32
C TYR A 337 11.03 7.90 15.13
N GLY A 338 10.92 6.73 15.76
CA GLY A 338 9.94 6.52 16.83
C GLY A 338 8.48 6.65 16.38
N ASN A 339 8.10 6.15 15.20
CA ASN A 339 6.69 6.15 14.78
C ASN A 339 5.98 4.89 15.30
N LEU A 340 4.74 5.04 15.77
CA LEU A 340 3.88 3.95 16.21
C LEU A 340 2.81 3.68 15.16
N PHE A 341 2.74 2.45 14.66
CA PHE A 341 1.62 1.93 13.88
C PHE A 341 0.88 0.91 14.74
N ALA A 342 -0.30 1.26 15.23
CA ALA A 342 -1.07 0.44 16.16
C ALA A 342 -2.40 0.03 15.57
N PHE A 343 -2.85 -1.21 15.79
CA PHE A 343 -4.20 -1.65 15.42
C PHE A 343 -4.47 -1.49 13.91
N VAL A 344 -3.47 -1.82 13.08
CA VAL A 344 -3.55 -1.71 11.62
C VAL A 344 -3.98 -3.04 11.02
N ARG A 345 -5.03 -3.01 10.19
CA ARG A 345 -5.51 -4.15 9.42
C ARG A 345 -5.16 -3.98 7.95
N GLU A 346 -4.13 -4.70 7.52
CA GLU A 346 -3.64 -4.69 6.15
C GLU A 346 -4.21 -5.90 5.40
N TYR A 347 -5.25 -5.67 4.61
CA TYR A 347 -5.91 -6.64 3.72
C TYR A 347 -5.73 -6.26 2.25
N SER A 348 -4.72 -5.44 1.98
CA SER A 348 -4.25 -5.20 0.63
C SER A 348 -3.25 -6.29 0.26
N GLU A 349 -2.99 -6.49 -1.02
CA GLU A 349 -1.88 -7.35 -1.44
C GLU A 349 -0.75 -6.48 -1.99
N ALA A 350 -0.46 -5.38 -1.29
CA ALA A 350 0.60 -4.50 -1.70
C ALA A 350 1.93 -5.25 -1.68
N GLN A 351 2.82 -4.89 -2.61
CA GLN A 351 4.13 -5.49 -2.72
C GLN A 351 4.92 -5.32 -1.42
N HIS A 352 5.06 -4.10 -0.89
CA HIS A 352 5.73 -3.84 0.38
C HIS A 352 4.69 -3.64 1.48
N GLY A 353 4.73 -4.53 2.48
CA GLY A 353 3.87 -4.46 3.66
C GLY A 353 4.27 -3.34 4.63
N LEU A 354 3.77 -3.41 5.87
CA LEU A 354 4.10 -2.41 6.89
C LEU A 354 5.59 -2.53 7.24
N GLY A 355 6.28 -1.40 7.34
CA GLY A 355 7.68 -1.43 7.73
C GLY A 355 8.45 -0.12 7.58
N VAL A 356 9.74 -0.26 7.30
CA VAL A 356 10.72 0.83 7.37
C VAL A 356 11.60 0.88 6.13
N SER A 357 12.13 2.07 5.83
CA SER A 357 13.04 2.27 4.71
C SER A 357 14.01 3.39 5.01
N ARG A 358 15.17 3.38 4.35
CA ARG A 358 16.26 4.32 4.67
C ARG A 358 16.60 4.22 6.15
N ALA A 359 17.12 5.29 6.73
CA ALA A 359 17.51 5.30 8.13
C ALA A 359 16.31 5.43 9.10
N GLY A 360 15.19 4.77 8.79
CA GLY A 360 14.04 4.66 9.70
C GLY A 360 14.46 3.96 10.98
N THR A 361 14.15 4.56 12.13
CA THR A 361 14.68 4.13 13.42
C THR A 361 13.58 4.07 14.48
N GLY A 362 13.63 3.09 15.39
CA GLY A 362 12.81 3.08 16.60
C GLY A 362 11.30 2.92 16.35
N SER A 363 10.88 2.53 15.14
CA SER A 363 9.45 2.42 14.81
C SER A 363 8.86 1.12 15.33
N VAL A 364 7.61 1.19 15.80
CA VAL A 364 6.89 0.06 16.40
C VAL A 364 5.62 -0.21 15.60
N PHE A 365 5.45 -1.47 15.21
CA PHE A 365 4.21 -2.01 14.65
C PHE A 365 3.58 -2.88 15.73
N TYR A 366 2.50 -2.38 16.34
CA TYR A 366 1.87 -2.96 17.51
C TYR A 366 0.47 -3.49 17.19
N ARG A 367 0.27 -4.80 17.32
CA ARG A 367 -1.00 -5.47 17.02
C ARG A 367 -1.52 -5.13 15.62
N CYS A 368 -0.73 -5.48 14.61
CA CYS A 368 -1.12 -5.34 13.21
C CYS A 368 -1.41 -6.70 12.57
N ASP A 369 -2.41 -6.73 11.67
CA ASP A 369 -2.58 -7.81 10.69
C ASP A 369 -1.83 -7.42 9.41
N GLN A 370 -0.92 -8.28 8.94
CA GLN A 370 -0.07 -8.06 7.77
C GLN A 370 -0.17 -9.24 6.79
N TYR A 371 -1.03 -9.14 5.77
CA TYR A 371 -1.25 -10.24 4.84
C TYR A 371 -0.11 -10.41 3.83
N ALA A 372 0.56 -9.31 3.48
CA ALA A 372 1.59 -9.30 2.46
C ALA A 372 2.97 -9.81 2.93
N ASN A 373 3.64 -9.04 3.79
CA ASN A 373 5.02 -9.26 4.27
C ASN A 373 5.39 -8.17 5.30
N MET A 374 6.55 -8.33 5.94
CA MET A 374 7.19 -7.26 6.71
C MET A 374 8.17 -6.55 5.79
N GLU A 375 8.13 -5.23 5.81
CA GLU A 375 9.00 -4.43 4.97
C GLU A 375 10.21 -3.94 5.76
N ALA A 376 11.39 -4.25 5.25
CA ALA A 376 12.58 -3.47 5.53
C ALA A 376 13.28 -3.22 4.22
N HIS A 377 12.96 -2.07 3.62
CA HIS A 377 13.34 -1.79 2.24
C HIS A 377 14.85 -1.90 2.08
N CYS A 378 15.62 -0.94 2.55
CA CYS A 378 17.09 -0.96 2.55
C CYS A 378 17.61 0.37 3.10
N GLN A 379 18.94 0.56 3.07
CA GLN A 379 19.62 1.78 3.48
C GLN A 379 19.55 2.06 4.99
N TRP A 380 19.88 1.02 5.78
CA TRP A 380 20.15 1.09 7.22
C TRP A 380 18.97 1.48 8.15
N PRO A 381 17.75 0.94 7.96
CA PRO A 381 16.73 1.06 8.99
C PRO A 381 17.15 0.23 10.21
N ARG A 382 16.88 0.68 11.43
CA ARG A 382 17.36 0.04 12.65
C ARG A 382 16.34 0.10 13.78
N ALA A 383 16.52 -0.75 14.79
CA ALA A 383 15.67 -0.73 15.98
C ALA A 383 14.16 -0.70 15.65
N THR A 384 13.68 -1.59 14.77
CA THR A 384 12.25 -1.75 14.49
C THR A 384 11.69 -2.88 15.35
N LEU A 385 10.50 -2.69 15.92
CA LEU A 385 9.78 -3.70 16.67
C LEU A 385 8.47 -4.05 15.95
N TYR A 386 8.25 -5.35 15.71
CA TYR A 386 6.94 -5.92 15.40
C TYR A 386 6.45 -6.66 16.64
N ASP A 387 5.37 -6.20 17.26
CA ASP A 387 4.90 -6.68 18.57
C ASP A 387 3.43 -7.10 18.52
N ASN A 388 3.15 -8.39 18.75
CA ASN A 388 1.83 -9.02 18.65
C ASN A 388 1.18 -8.89 17.26
N ASN A 389 2.00 -8.94 16.22
CA ASN A 389 1.54 -8.92 14.84
C ASN A 389 1.15 -10.30 14.34
N ARG A 390 0.25 -10.34 13.35
CA ARG A 390 -0.28 -11.56 12.76
C ARG A 390 -0.19 -11.50 11.25
N GLY A 391 0.28 -12.56 10.59
CA GLY A 391 0.43 -12.50 9.14
C GLY A 391 1.29 -13.59 8.51
N ASP A 392 1.70 -13.38 7.27
CA ASP A 392 2.73 -14.20 6.60
C ASP A 392 4.11 -13.76 7.09
N PHE A 393 4.85 -14.63 7.80
CA PHE A 393 6.17 -14.31 8.35
C PHE A 393 7.27 -14.35 7.26
N LYS A 394 7.21 -13.42 6.31
CA LYS A 394 8.15 -13.28 5.19
C LYS A 394 8.80 -11.91 5.11
N THR A 395 10.12 -11.90 5.18
CA THR A 395 10.87 -10.67 5.00
C THR A 395 10.79 -10.19 3.56
N ARG A 396 10.59 -8.88 3.39
CA ARG A 396 10.75 -8.20 2.11
C ARG A 396 11.70 -7.03 2.24
N GLY A 397 12.34 -6.70 1.12
CA GLY A 397 13.25 -5.57 1.02
C GLY A 397 13.45 -5.13 -0.42
N GLY A 398 14.27 -4.09 -0.57
CA GLY A 398 14.60 -3.38 -1.78
C GLY A 398 15.92 -3.82 -2.42
N GLY A 399 16.46 -2.94 -3.26
CA GLY A 399 17.50 -3.27 -4.24
C GLY A 399 18.85 -3.75 -3.66
N THR A 400 19.52 -4.60 -4.44
CA THR A 400 20.75 -5.34 -4.05
C THR A 400 21.99 -4.48 -3.82
N THR A 401 21.95 -3.21 -4.20
CA THR A 401 23.02 -2.24 -3.97
C THR A 401 22.91 -1.52 -2.64
N TYR A 402 21.80 -1.67 -1.92
CA TYR A 402 21.45 -0.83 -0.76
C TYR A 402 21.48 -1.54 0.59
N PHE A 403 22.09 -2.72 0.67
CA PHE A 403 22.15 -3.53 1.89
C PHE A 403 22.86 -2.88 3.08
N PRO A 404 22.53 -3.27 4.32
CA PRO A 404 21.54 -4.30 4.67
C PRO A 404 20.09 -3.85 4.43
N ASN A 405 19.17 -4.82 4.28
CA ASN A 405 17.73 -4.55 4.21
C ASN A 405 17.25 -3.97 5.54
N HIS A 406 17.73 -4.54 6.65
CA HIS A 406 17.60 -3.98 7.99
C HIS A 406 18.91 -4.12 8.77
N ASP A 407 19.26 -3.08 9.51
CA ASP A 407 20.40 -3.01 10.42
C ASP A 407 20.07 -3.66 11.79
N LYS A 408 20.97 -3.56 12.77
CA LYS A 408 20.77 -4.16 14.10
C LYS A 408 19.51 -3.65 14.81
N GLY A 409 19.01 -4.46 15.74
CA GLY A 409 17.87 -4.13 16.60
C GLY A 409 16.50 -4.38 15.98
N LEU A 410 16.42 -5.12 14.86
CA LEU A 410 15.13 -5.67 14.42
C LEU A 410 14.65 -6.71 15.44
N THR A 411 13.45 -6.51 15.98
CA THR A 411 12.83 -7.42 16.95
C THR A 411 11.44 -7.83 16.47
N PHE A 412 11.20 -9.14 16.50
CA PHE A 412 9.88 -9.73 16.38
C PHE A 412 9.50 -10.28 17.75
N TRP A 413 8.37 -9.83 18.28
CA TRP A 413 7.86 -10.22 19.58
C TRP A 413 6.42 -10.72 19.43
N ASN A 414 6.18 -11.97 19.79
CA ASN A 414 4.86 -12.61 19.70
C ASN A 414 4.19 -12.50 18.32
N TRP A 415 4.95 -12.77 17.25
CA TRP A 415 4.37 -12.85 15.91
C TRP A 415 3.56 -14.15 15.72
N GLU A 416 2.30 -14.03 15.32
CA GLU A 416 1.42 -15.15 14.96
C GLU A 416 1.49 -15.41 13.44
N CYS A 417 2.11 -16.53 13.06
CA CYS A 417 2.16 -17.02 11.69
C CYS A 417 0.80 -17.57 11.27
N THR A 418 0.27 -17.03 10.16
CA THR A 418 -1.02 -17.48 9.57
C THR A 418 -0.86 -18.52 8.47
N LYS A 419 0.39 -18.78 8.06
CA LYS A 419 0.75 -19.74 7.01
C LYS A 419 2.04 -20.45 7.41
N PRO A 420 2.18 -21.75 7.09
CA PRO A 420 3.46 -22.43 7.27
C PRO A 420 4.54 -21.78 6.40
N GLY A 421 5.77 -21.77 6.89
CA GLY A 421 6.84 -21.11 6.17
C GLY A 421 8.24 -21.35 6.72
N LYS A 422 9.19 -20.65 6.11
CA LYS A 422 10.60 -20.70 6.44
C LYS A 422 11.23 -19.35 6.15
N THR A 423 12.04 -18.84 7.09
CA THR A 423 12.75 -17.57 6.94
C THR A 423 14.24 -17.74 7.16
N ASP A 424 15.02 -17.23 6.22
CA ASP A 424 16.46 -17.05 6.32
C ASP A 424 16.77 -15.55 6.29
N PHE A 425 17.31 -15.04 7.39
CA PHE A 425 17.69 -13.62 7.52
C PHE A 425 19.02 -13.31 6.85
N TRP A 426 19.79 -14.31 6.44
CA TRP A 426 21.05 -14.13 5.72
C TRP A 426 21.27 -15.21 4.65
N PRO A 427 20.46 -15.17 3.58
CA PRO A 427 20.46 -16.20 2.55
C PRO A 427 21.66 -16.01 1.61
N VAL A 428 22.82 -16.60 1.95
CA VAL A 428 24.11 -16.42 1.26
C VAL A 428 24.06 -16.75 -0.25
N GLU A 429 23.11 -17.60 -0.66
CA GLU A 429 22.93 -17.97 -2.08
C GLU A 429 21.98 -17.03 -2.85
N LEU A 430 21.26 -16.14 -2.16
CA LEU A 430 20.30 -15.24 -2.76
C LEU A 430 20.89 -13.85 -3.02
N LYS A 431 20.30 -13.16 -3.99
CA LYS A 431 20.72 -11.80 -4.35
C LYS A 431 20.20 -10.74 -3.37
N TRP A 432 19.19 -11.03 -2.57
CA TRP A 432 18.47 -10.12 -1.67
C TRP A 432 18.03 -10.80 -0.38
N GLY A 433 17.56 -10.00 0.59
CA GLY A 433 17.04 -10.49 1.86
C GLY A 433 18.08 -10.56 2.97
N TYR A 434 19.01 -9.62 3.02
CA TYR A 434 20.10 -9.60 4.01
C TYR A 434 19.77 -8.68 5.17
N PHE A 435 19.50 -9.27 6.32
CA PHE A 435 19.13 -8.59 7.56
C PHE A 435 20.24 -8.85 8.59
N MET A 436 20.71 -7.80 9.27
CA MET A 436 21.55 -8.02 10.44
C MET A 436 20.78 -8.88 11.46
N PRO A 437 21.47 -9.77 12.22
CA PRO A 437 20.79 -10.77 13.05
C PRO A 437 19.69 -10.18 13.93
N PRO A 438 18.41 -10.55 13.74
CA PRO A 438 17.29 -10.00 14.51
C PRO A 438 17.11 -10.74 15.84
N ILE A 439 16.28 -10.18 16.71
CA ILE A 439 15.75 -10.83 17.90
C ILE A 439 14.38 -11.42 17.54
N VAL A 440 14.17 -12.70 17.81
CA VAL A 440 12.89 -13.38 17.57
C VAL A 440 12.39 -14.00 18.87
N ALA A 441 11.36 -13.42 19.46
CA ALA A 441 10.73 -13.95 20.67
C ALA A 441 9.28 -14.30 20.39
N GLY A 442 8.85 -15.50 20.78
CA GLY A 442 7.45 -15.91 20.71
C GLY A 442 6.90 -16.06 19.29
N LEU A 443 7.70 -16.50 18.32
CA LEU A 443 7.18 -16.82 16.98
C LEU A 443 6.30 -18.08 17.06
N HIS A 444 4.99 -17.96 16.82
CA HIS A 444 4.01 -19.03 17.05
C HIS A 444 2.91 -19.05 15.97
N GLY A 445 1.89 -19.90 16.12
CA GLY A 445 0.82 -20.10 15.13
C GLY A 445 1.14 -21.26 14.18
N GLU A 446 0.93 -21.07 12.88
CA GLU A 446 1.27 -22.06 11.86
C GLU A 446 2.78 -22.40 11.86
N PRO A 447 3.19 -23.66 11.58
CA PRO A 447 4.58 -24.09 11.67
C PRO A 447 5.54 -23.23 10.82
N HIS A 448 6.51 -22.59 11.46
CA HIS A 448 7.49 -21.74 10.78
C HIS A 448 8.93 -22.02 11.21
N GLU A 449 9.80 -22.30 10.24
CA GLU A 449 11.22 -22.61 10.46
C GLU A 449 12.09 -21.34 10.38
N LEU A 450 13.00 -21.18 11.34
CA LEU A 450 14.11 -20.22 11.25
C LEU A 450 15.38 -20.95 10.80
N VAL A 451 16.04 -20.44 9.77
CA VAL A 451 17.31 -21.01 9.27
C VAL A 451 18.47 -20.63 10.16
N ASP A 452 19.24 -21.64 10.59
CA ASP A 452 20.48 -21.50 11.35
C ASP A 452 20.41 -20.43 12.46
N PRO A 453 19.39 -20.47 13.35
CA PRO A 453 19.10 -19.38 14.29
C PRO A 453 20.27 -19.07 15.23
N GLU A 454 21.14 -20.05 15.52
CA GLU A 454 22.37 -19.85 16.32
C GLU A 454 23.34 -18.82 15.72
N THR A 455 23.26 -18.56 14.41
CA THR A 455 24.16 -17.63 13.70
C THR A 455 23.42 -16.53 12.94
N ARG A 456 22.15 -16.75 12.61
CA ARG A 456 21.33 -15.81 11.82
C ARG A 456 20.40 -14.95 12.66
N CYS A 457 20.21 -15.29 13.94
CA CYS A 457 19.47 -14.49 14.91
C CYS A 457 20.41 -14.03 16.02
N LEU A 458 20.19 -12.83 16.54
CA LEU A 458 20.88 -12.33 17.73
C LEU A 458 20.39 -13.06 18.98
N ALA A 459 19.09 -13.34 19.06
CA ALA A 459 18.49 -14.15 20.10
C ALA A 459 17.19 -14.81 19.60
N VAL A 460 16.90 -15.99 20.13
CA VAL A 460 15.62 -16.68 19.95
C VAL A 460 15.08 -17.09 21.32
N GLU A 461 13.84 -16.72 21.62
CA GLU A 461 13.14 -17.05 22.87
C GLU A 461 11.73 -17.58 22.55
N ALA A 462 11.25 -18.58 23.29
CA ALA A 462 9.88 -19.10 23.18
C ALA A 462 9.40 -19.44 21.73
N HIS A 463 10.25 -20.00 20.87
CA HIS A 463 9.82 -20.40 19.51
C HIS A 463 8.78 -21.53 19.58
N GLY A 464 7.61 -21.28 18.99
CA GLY A 464 6.44 -22.17 19.03
C GLY A 464 5.48 -21.85 20.18
N GLU A 465 5.83 -20.90 21.05
CA GLU A 465 5.05 -20.48 22.22
C GLU A 465 4.92 -18.94 22.23
N VAL A 466 4.14 -18.41 23.18
CA VAL A 466 4.03 -16.96 23.40
C VAL A 466 5.08 -16.54 24.44
N ALA A 467 5.96 -15.61 24.09
CA ALA A 467 6.94 -15.02 24.98
C ALA A 467 6.29 -14.13 26.05
N GLN A 468 7.00 -13.95 27.17
CA GLN A 468 6.56 -13.08 28.27
C GLN A 468 7.52 -11.89 28.43
N PRO A 469 7.01 -10.66 28.61
CA PRO A 469 5.60 -10.25 28.66
C PRO A 469 4.89 -10.41 27.31
N GLU A 470 3.55 -10.37 27.29
CA GLU A 470 2.77 -10.49 26.04
C GLU A 470 3.17 -9.41 25.03
N SER A 471 3.31 -8.15 25.47
CA SER A 471 3.81 -7.07 24.63
C SER A 471 5.10 -6.51 25.20
N LEU A 472 6.17 -6.54 24.39
CA LEU A 472 7.43 -5.91 24.75
C LEU A 472 7.29 -4.40 24.82
N PHE A 473 6.59 -3.78 23.87
CA PHE A 473 6.41 -2.34 23.80
C PHE A 473 5.69 -1.80 25.04
N VAL A 474 4.55 -2.41 25.42
CA VAL A 474 3.78 -2.01 26.61
C VAL A 474 4.60 -2.20 27.89
N ALA A 475 5.35 -3.30 27.98
CA ALA A 475 6.16 -3.57 29.17
C ALA A 475 7.36 -2.62 29.30
N GLN A 476 7.98 -2.21 28.19
CA GLN A 476 9.01 -1.18 28.19
C GLN A 476 8.45 0.20 28.56
N LEU A 477 7.26 0.55 28.06
CA LEU A 477 6.54 1.74 28.50
C LEU A 477 6.27 1.72 30.00
N ALA A 478 5.76 0.59 30.52
CA ALA A 478 5.51 0.43 31.95
C ALA A 478 6.79 0.52 32.79
N HIS A 479 7.91 0.00 32.28
CA HIS A 479 9.21 0.14 32.93
C HIS A 479 9.69 1.60 32.95
N ARG A 480 9.55 2.32 31.82
CA ARG A 480 9.96 3.73 31.71
C ARG A 480 9.10 4.65 32.57
N ASP A 481 7.79 4.52 32.49
CA ASP A 481 6.83 5.46 33.07
C ASP A 481 6.31 5.00 34.45
N GLY A 482 6.63 3.77 34.87
CA GLY A 482 6.21 3.17 36.14
C GLY A 482 4.81 2.56 36.13
N SER A 483 4.08 2.62 35.01
CA SER A 483 2.75 2.02 34.84
C SER A 483 2.40 1.81 33.37
N GLU A 484 1.53 0.83 33.08
CA GLU A 484 0.98 0.62 31.74
C GLU A 484 -0.04 1.71 31.37
N PRO A 485 0.01 2.29 30.15
CA PRO A 485 -0.97 3.29 29.73
C PRO A 485 -2.37 2.66 29.54
N ALA A 486 -3.32 3.03 30.42
CA ALA A 486 -4.67 2.44 30.41
C ALA A 486 -5.44 2.63 29.09
N TRP A 487 -5.22 3.75 28.39
CA TRP A 487 -5.83 4.02 27.09
C TRP A 487 -5.33 3.05 26.01
N LEU A 488 -4.04 2.72 26.02
CA LEU A 488 -3.42 1.79 25.08
C LEU A 488 -3.89 0.36 25.33
N LEU A 489 -3.98 -0.04 26.60
CA LEU A 489 -4.53 -1.35 26.98
C LEU A 489 -5.99 -1.52 26.57
N LYS A 490 -6.82 -0.48 26.77
CA LYS A 490 -8.22 -0.47 26.32
C LYS A 490 -8.31 -0.57 24.80
N GLY A 491 -7.46 0.17 24.07
CA GLY A 491 -7.38 0.09 22.62
C GLY A 491 -7.00 -1.31 22.14
N ALA A 492 -6.00 -1.93 22.80
CA ALA A 492 -5.58 -3.29 22.52
C ALA A 492 -6.69 -4.33 22.79
N GLU A 493 -7.38 -4.23 23.92
CA GLU A 493 -8.51 -5.11 24.25
C GLU A 493 -9.61 -5.00 23.20
N LEU A 494 -10.02 -3.77 22.84
CA LEU A 494 -11.01 -3.54 21.80
C LEU A 494 -10.53 -4.00 20.43
N PHE A 495 -9.23 -3.90 20.16
CA PHE A 495 -8.67 -4.41 18.92
C PHE A 495 -8.81 -5.92 18.83
N GLU A 496 -8.39 -6.66 19.87
CA GLU A 496 -8.45 -8.12 19.88
C GLU A 496 -9.88 -8.67 19.88
N THR A 497 -10.78 -8.03 20.64
CA THR A 497 -12.15 -8.55 20.86
C THR A 497 -13.15 -8.12 19.79
N VAL A 498 -12.94 -6.97 19.13
CA VAL A 498 -13.88 -6.43 18.14
C VAL A 498 -13.22 -6.33 16.77
N THR A 499 -12.09 -5.64 16.68
CA THR A 499 -11.55 -5.16 15.40
C THR A 499 -10.79 -6.22 14.60
N ARG A 500 -9.88 -6.98 15.22
CA ARG A 500 -8.88 -7.84 14.53
C ARG A 500 -9.53 -8.79 13.53
N TYR A 501 -10.62 -9.43 13.95
CA TYR A 501 -11.33 -10.42 13.14
C TYR A 501 -12.57 -9.86 12.43
N SER A 502 -12.82 -8.55 12.47
CA SER A 502 -13.91 -7.90 11.73
C SER A 502 -13.62 -7.88 10.24
N ARG A 503 -13.81 -9.03 9.57
CA ARG A 503 -13.74 -9.18 8.11
C ARG A 503 -14.89 -10.06 7.64
N ILE A 504 -15.22 -9.95 6.37
CA ILE A 504 -16.31 -10.69 5.74
C ILE A 504 -15.90 -11.09 4.33
N ASP A 505 -16.19 -12.33 3.95
CA ASP A 505 -16.13 -12.79 2.56
C ASP A 505 -17.48 -13.38 2.14
N ILE A 506 -17.74 -13.43 0.83
CA ILE A 506 -18.88 -14.16 0.27
C ILE A 506 -18.37 -15.54 -0.15
N SER A 507 -18.79 -16.59 0.55
CA SER A 507 -18.38 -17.98 0.29
C SER A 507 -19.30 -18.70 -0.69
N SER A 508 -20.54 -18.23 -0.81
CA SER A 508 -21.49 -18.66 -1.83
C SER A 508 -22.32 -17.47 -2.30
N PRO A 509 -22.61 -17.34 -3.60
CA PRO A 509 -22.21 -18.25 -4.68
C PRO A 509 -20.73 -18.09 -5.06
N ALA A 510 -20.20 -19.03 -5.86
CA ALA A 510 -18.85 -18.92 -6.39
C ALA A 510 -18.72 -17.76 -7.41
N ASP A 511 -17.53 -17.17 -7.52
CA ASP A 511 -17.23 -16.14 -8.52
C ASP A 511 -17.42 -16.68 -9.94
N CYS A 512 -18.04 -15.87 -10.80
CA CYS A 512 -18.48 -16.17 -12.15
C CYS A 512 -19.52 -17.32 -12.27
N SER A 513 -20.25 -17.65 -11.20
CA SER A 513 -21.32 -18.67 -11.25
C SER A 513 -22.53 -18.24 -12.10
N ILE A 514 -23.30 -19.23 -12.57
CA ILE A 514 -24.43 -19.06 -13.48
C ILE A 514 -25.73 -19.44 -12.75
N HIS A 515 -26.73 -18.57 -12.85
CA HIS A 515 -28.04 -18.73 -12.21
C HIS A 515 -29.16 -18.49 -13.22
N GLY A 516 -30.28 -19.19 -13.07
CA GLY A 516 -31.42 -19.05 -13.98
C GLY A 516 -32.14 -17.71 -13.82
N ALA A 517 -32.76 -17.21 -14.90
CA ALA A 517 -33.58 -16.01 -14.84
C ALA A 517 -34.70 -16.12 -13.80
N GLY A 518 -34.94 -15.05 -13.02
CA GLY A 518 -35.94 -15.01 -11.95
C GLY A 518 -35.63 -15.92 -10.75
N THR A 519 -34.40 -16.45 -10.65
CA THR A 519 -33.95 -17.25 -9.51
C THR A 519 -33.34 -16.34 -8.46
N ALA A 520 -33.87 -16.40 -7.23
CA ALA A 520 -33.23 -15.78 -6.08
C ALA A 520 -31.91 -16.51 -5.76
N ILE A 521 -30.84 -15.75 -5.55
CA ILE A 521 -29.51 -16.28 -5.27
C ILE A 521 -29.27 -16.23 -3.76
N GLU A 522 -29.07 -17.40 -3.16
CA GLU A 522 -28.66 -17.49 -1.76
C GLU A 522 -27.19 -17.05 -1.61
N ILE A 523 -26.99 -16.07 -0.72
CA ILE A 523 -25.67 -15.55 -0.39
C ILE A 523 -25.29 -16.09 0.99
N THR A 524 -24.13 -16.72 1.08
CA THR A 524 -23.54 -17.14 2.36
C THR A 524 -22.33 -16.27 2.66
N PHE A 525 -22.33 -15.67 3.84
CA PHE A 525 -21.20 -14.91 4.35
C PHE A 525 -20.29 -15.83 5.16
N ASP A 526 -18.98 -15.67 4.93
CA ASP A 526 -17.94 -16.30 5.75
C ASP A 526 -17.37 -15.24 6.70
N LEU A 527 -17.58 -15.47 7.99
CA LEU A 527 -17.07 -14.64 9.08
C LEU A 527 -16.05 -15.45 9.88
N PRO A 528 -14.95 -14.86 10.35
CA PRO A 528 -13.98 -15.60 11.14
C PRO A 528 -14.61 -16.17 12.42
N GLU A 529 -14.30 -17.43 12.73
CA GLU A 529 -14.80 -18.09 13.95
C GLU A 529 -14.41 -17.36 15.24
N GLN A 530 -13.33 -16.58 15.21
CA GLN A 530 -12.85 -15.79 16.35
C GLN A 530 -13.64 -14.49 16.57
N LEU A 531 -14.46 -14.05 15.60
CA LEU A 531 -15.23 -12.82 15.71
C LEU A 531 -16.47 -13.06 16.59
N PRO A 532 -16.60 -12.39 17.75
CA PRO A 532 -17.79 -12.53 18.59
C PRO A 532 -19.05 -12.03 17.88
N GLU A 533 -20.19 -12.67 18.13
CA GLU A 533 -21.46 -12.25 17.51
C GLU A 533 -21.85 -10.81 17.87
N ASP A 534 -21.55 -10.37 19.10
CA ASP A 534 -21.82 -9.00 19.59
C ASP A 534 -20.81 -7.95 19.11
N ALA A 535 -19.71 -8.38 18.48
CA ALA A 535 -18.80 -7.49 17.78
C ALA A 535 -19.39 -7.02 16.43
N VAL A 536 -20.34 -7.75 15.85
CA VAL A 536 -20.99 -7.39 14.59
C VAL A 536 -22.17 -6.47 14.86
N LYS A 537 -22.12 -5.24 14.36
CA LYS A 537 -23.25 -4.31 14.42
C LYS A 537 -24.23 -4.57 13.28
N GLN A 538 -23.71 -4.71 12.07
CA GLN A 538 -24.52 -4.80 10.86
C GLN A 538 -23.72 -5.44 9.72
N ILE A 539 -24.41 -6.21 8.87
CA ILE A 539 -23.90 -6.69 7.59
C ILE A 539 -24.80 -6.12 6.49
N GLU A 540 -24.21 -5.65 5.41
CA GLU A 540 -24.95 -5.11 4.27
C GLU A 540 -24.50 -5.79 2.99
N LEU A 541 -25.47 -6.16 2.16
CA LEU A 541 -25.23 -6.71 0.83
C LEU A 541 -25.43 -5.61 -0.20
N TYR A 542 -24.44 -5.44 -1.07
CA TYR A 542 -24.44 -4.49 -2.17
C TYR A 542 -24.38 -5.22 -3.51
N ALA A 543 -25.02 -4.64 -4.52
CA ALA A 543 -24.99 -5.11 -5.89
C ALA A 543 -24.65 -3.99 -6.87
N SER A 544 -23.91 -4.32 -7.93
CA SER A 544 -23.58 -3.44 -9.06
C SER A 544 -23.71 -4.20 -10.37
N CYS A 545 -24.32 -3.59 -11.38
CA CYS A 545 -24.26 -4.03 -12.77
C CYS A 545 -23.29 -3.20 -13.61
N GLN A 546 -22.62 -2.21 -12.99
CA GLN A 546 -21.78 -1.25 -13.69
C GLN A 546 -20.32 -1.67 -13.69
N SER A 547 -19.74 -2.00 -12.53
CA SER A 547 -18.30 -2.23 -12.43
C SER A 547 -17.97 -3.21 -11.32
N ARG A 548 -16.81 -3.86 -11.41
CA ARG A 548 -16.27 -4.68 -10.31
C ARG A 548 -15.87 -3.85 -9.09
N TRP A 549 -15.66 -2.54 -9.22
CA TRP A 549 -15.19 -1.67 -8.13
C TRP A 549 -16.15 -0.55 -7.74
N GLU A 550 -17.10 -0.19 -8.61
CA GLU A 550 -17.95 0.99 -8.47
C GLU A 550 -19.42 0.70 -8.82
N GLY A 551 -20.29 1.66 -8.57
CA GLY A 551 -21.72 1.56 -8.89
C GLY A 551 -22.51 0.64 -7.95
N TYR A 552 -21.96 0.35 -6.78
CA TYR A 552 -22.64 -0.47 -5.77
C TYR A 552 -23.81 0.28 -5.16
N THR A 553 -24.96 -0.40 -5.14
CA THR A 553 -26.17 0.04 -4.42
C THR A 553 -26.46 -0.95 -3.32
N LEU A 554 -26.98 -0.45 -2.20
CA LEU A 554 -27.39 -1.28 -1.07
C LEU A 554 -28.60 -2.11 -1.50
N HIS A 555 -28.51 -3.43 -1.39
CA HIS A 555 -29.59 -4.37 -1.71
C HIS A 555 -30.33 -4.82 -0.45
N SER A 556 -29.60 -5.18 0.61
CA SER A 556 -30.21 -5.58 1.88
C SER A 556 -29.28 -5.36 3.05
N SER A 557 -29.86 -5.35 4.26
CA SER A 557 -29.11 -5.21 5.50
C SER A 557 -29.61 -6.16 6.57
N ILE A 558 -28.68 -6.66 7.38
CA ILE A 558 -28.92 -7.57 8.49
C ILE A 558 -28.31 -6.93 9.74
N GLU A 559 -29.12 -6.70 10.76
CA GLU A 559 -28.63 -6.27 12.08
C GLU A 559 -27.97 -7.45 12.80
N GLY A 560 -26.81 -7.21 13.40
CA GLY A 560 -26.06 -8.21 14.15
C GLY A 560 -25.41 -9.30 13.29
N HIS A 561 -25.12 -10.43 13.92
CA HIS A 561 -24.41 -11.55 13.32
C HIS A 561 -25.31 -12.39 12.40
N GLY A 562 -25.42 -11.98 11.13
CA GLY A 562 -26.10 -12.72 10.06
C GLY A 562 -25.14 -13.48 9.14
N THR A 563 -25.45 -14.74 8.82
CA THR A 563 -24.58 -15.57 7.96
C THR A 563 -25.11 -15.77 6.54
N THR A 564 -26.34 -15.31 6.27
CA THR A 564 -26.98 -15.51 4.96
C THR A 564 -27.81 -14.32 4.54
N ALA A 565 -27.84 -14.02 3.25
CA ALA A 565 -28.76 -13.09 2.61
C ALA A 565 -29.34 -13.71 1.32
N THR A 566 -30.28 -13.02 0.71
CA THR A 566 -30.81 -13.39 -0.61
C THR A 566 -30.69 -12.20 -1.54
N PHE A 567 -30.09 -12.42 -2.70
CA PHE A 567 -30.06 -11.47 -3.79
C PHE A 567 -31.15 -11.84 -4.80
N GLU A 568 -32.08 -10.93 -5.05
CA GLU A 568 -33.11 -11.06 -6.09
C GLU A 568 -32.71 -10.15 -7.25
N PRO A 569 -32.13 -10.70 -8.34
CA PRO A 569 -31.66 -9.88 -9.45
C PRO A 569 -32.82 -9.14 -10.10
N PRO A 570 -32.79 -7.79 -10.21
CA PRO A 570 -33.87 -7.02 -10.83
C PRO A 570 -34.06 -7.35 -12.32
N ALA A 571 -32.99 -7.77 -12.99
CA ALA A 571 -32.97 -8.11 -14.40
C ALA A 571 -31.94 -9.21 -14.70
N GLN A 572 -32.05 -9.80 -15.89
CA GLN A 572 -31.06 -10.73 -16.40
C GLN A 572 -29.76 -10.01 -16.75
N GLY A 573 -28.63 -10.71 -16.65
CA GLY A 573 -27.31 -10.23 -17.00
C GLY A 573 -26.29 -10.43 -15.89
N VAL A 574 -25.19 -9.68 -15.95
CA VAL A 574 -24.06 -9.85 -15.02
C VAL A 574 -24.18 -8.89 -13.84
N TRP A 575 -24.08 -9.43 -12.64
CA TRP A 575 -24.14 -8.71 -11.38
C TRP A 575 -22.86 -8.93 -10.58
N VAL A 576 -22.40 -7.89 -9.89
CA VAL A 576 -21.28 -7.96 -8.96
C VAL A 576 -21.81 -7.72 -7.56
N LEU A 577 -21.57 -8.68 -6.68
CA LEU A 577 -22.00 -8.69 -5.30
C LEU A 577 -20.82 -8.37 -4.38
N ARG A 578 -21.07 -7.55 -3.35
CA ARG A 578 -20.15 -7.29 -2.25
C ARG A 578 -20.90 -7.24 -0.94
N ALA A 579 -20.25 -7.66 0.13
CA ALA A 579 -20.76 -7.48 1.48
C ALA A 579 -19.90 -6.46 2.23
N THR A 580 -20.52 -5.67 3.10
CA THR A 580 -19.81 -4.92 4.15
C THR A 580 -20.11 -5.57 5.50
N LEU A 581 -19.15 -5.48 6.40
CA LEU A 581 -19.37 -5.70 7.82
C LEU A 581 -19.01 -4.41 8.55
N ILE A 582 -19.98 -3.94 9.33
CA ILE A 582 -19.83 -2.82 10.25
C ILE A 582 -19.78 -3.43 11.65
N ASN A 583 -18.68 -3.20 12.36
CA ASN A 583 -18.53 -3.72 13.71
C ASN A 583 -19.10 -2.75 14.76
N SER A 584 -19.10 -3.16 16.03
CA SER A 584 -19.61 -2.36 17.15
C SER A 584 -18.79 -1.10 17.46
N ARG A 585 -17.65 -0.89 16.76
CA ARG A 585 -16.84 0.33 16.77
C ARG A 585 -17.08 1.22 15.55
N ASP A 586 -18.09 0.93 14.72
CA ASP A 586 -18.39 1.63 13.47
C ASP A 586 -17.25 1.58 12.43
N GLU A 587 -16.40 0.56 12.52
CA GLU A 587 -15.39 0.28 11.50
C GLU A 587 -15.99 -0.56 10.39
N LEU A 588 -15.66 -0.23 9.14
CA LEU A 588 -16.24 -0.85 7.96
C LEU A 588 -15.15 -1.61 7.19
N CYS A 589 -15.41 -2.89 6.91
CA CYS A 589 -14.61 -3.69 5.98
C CYS A 589 -15.47 -4.23 4.84
N MET A 590 -14.85 -4.50 3.68
CA MET A 590 -15.55 -5.02 2.51
C MET A 590 -15.07 -6.42 2.11
N SER A 591 -16.00 -7.25 1.64
CA SER A 591 -15.66 -8.51 0.99
C SER A 591 -14.98 -8.30 -0.36
N HIS A 592 -14.32 -9.36 -0.84
CA HIS A 592 -14.00 -9.46 -2.25
C HIS A 592 -15.30 -9.41 -3.10
N PRO A 593 -15.27 -8.77 -4.28
CA PRO A 593 -16.39 -8.82 -5.21
C PRO A 593 -16.57 -10.21 -5.80
N VAL A 594 -17.81 -10.69 -5.80
CA VAL A 594 -18.25 -11.94 -6.45
C VAL A 594 -19.11 -11.58 -7.65
N VAL A 595 -18.71 -12.02 -8.84
CA VAL A 595 -19.47 -11.83 -10.07
C VAL A 595 -20.40 -13.02 -10.27
N VAL A 596 -21.64 -12.76 -10.68
CA VAL A 596 -22.62 -13.79 -11.04
C VAL A 596 -23.29 -13.43 -12.36
N TYR A 597 -23.68 -14.43 -13.13
CA TYR A 597 -24.53 -14.25 -14.31
C TYR A 597 -25.92 -14.83 -14.04
N VAL A 598 -26.95 -14.06 -14.41
CA VAL A 598 -28.36 -14.41 -14.26
C VAL A 598 -29.00 -14.45 -15.63
N GLY A 599 -29.36 -15.64 -16.12
CA GLY A 599 -29.96 -15.80 -17.44
C GLY A 599 -29.67 -17.17 -18.06
N ASP A 600 -30.00 -17.30 -19.35
CA ASP A 600 -29.66 -18.48 -20.14
C ASP A 600 -28.41 -18.19 -20.98
N LEU A 601 -27.34 -18.97 -20.81
CA LEU A 601 -26.13 -18.81 -21.62
C LEU A 601 -26.38 -18.96 -23.12
N ALA A 602 -27.44 -19.67 -23.51
CA ALA A 602 -27.81 -19.82 -24.92
C ALA A 602 -28.40 -18.53 -25.52
N SER A 603 -28.83 -17.55 -24.72
CA SER A 603 -29.30 -16.25 -25.21
C SER A 603 -28.15 -15.31 -25.59
N MET A 604 -26.95 -15.53 -25.04
CA MET A 604 -25.77 -14.73 -25.37
C MET A 604 -25.32 -14.97 -26.81
N GLN A 605 -24.94 -13.88 -27.48
CA GLN A 605 -24.45 -13.90 -28.85
C GLN A 605 -22.92 -13.81 -28.89
N GLU A 606 -22.28 -14.69 -29.64
CA GLU A 606 -20.85 -14.59 -29.94
C GLU A 606 -20.62 -13.34 -30.81
N LEU A 607 -19.71 -12.48 -30.38
CA LEU A 607 -19.46 -11.20 -31.03
C LEU A 607 -18.43 -11.36 -32.15
N PRO A 608 -18.78 -11.08 -33.41
CA PRO A 608 -17.82 -11.12 -34.50
C PRO A 608 -16.82 -9.97 -34.37
N LEU A 609 -15.54 -10.28 -34.56
CA LEU A 609 -14.45 -9.32 -34.58
C LEU A 609 -13.97 -9.04 -36.01
N VAL A 610 -13.54 -7.80 -36.25
CA VAL A 610 -12.97 -7.36 -37.53
C VAL A 610 -11.46 -7.55 -37.54
N ALA A 611 -10.80 -7.38 -36.40
CA ALA A 611 -9.37 -7.61 -36.25
C ALA A 611 -9.03 -8.11 -34.84
N SER A 612 -7.92 -8.85 -34.76
CA SER A 612 -7.25 -9.18 -33.51
C SER A 612 -5.74 -9.11 -33.69
N SER A 613 -5.02 -8.80 -32.62
CA SER A 613 -3.55 -8.86 -32.61
C SER A 613 -3.05 -9.48 -31.31
N PHE A 614 -1.90 -10.15 -31.39
CA PHE A 614 -1.21 -10.71 -30.23
C PHE A 614 0.19 -10.13 -30.13
N LEU A 615 0.49 -9.41 -29.06
CA LEU A 615 1.85 -8.98 -28.74
C LEU A 615 2.50 -9.97 -27.76
N GLU A 616 3.56 -10.62 -28.23
CA GLU A 616 4.37 -11.48 -27.37
C GLU A 616 5.20 -10.65 -26.38
N PRO A 617 5.48 -11.17 -25.16
CA PRO A 617 6.19 -10.44 -24.12
C PRO A 617 7.51 -9.79 -24.58
N ALA A 618 8.32 -10.51 -25.34
CA ALA A 618 9.63 -10.01 -25.79
C ALA A 618 9.53 -8.79 -26.71
N ALA A 619 8.53 -8.77 -27.60
CA ALA A 619 8.30 -7.66 -28.52
C ALA A 619 7.73 -6.45 -27.79
N LYS A 620 6.71 -6.66 -26.93
CA LYS A 620 6.16 -5.62 -26.06
C LYS A 620 7.24 -4.98 -25.20
N GLN A 621 8.03 -5.79 -24.48
CA GLN A 621 9.12 -5.30 -23.64
C GLN A 621 10.21 -4.57 -24.43
N LYS A 622 10.49 -4.97 -25.68
CA LYS A 622 11.46 -4.28 -26.52
C LYS A 622 10.97 -2.88 -26.90
N CYS A 623 9.75 -2.78 -27.43
CA CYS A 623 9.14 -1.50 -27.78
C CYS A 623 9.03 -0.60 -26.53
N TYR A 624 8.66 -1.18 -25.39
CA TYR A 624 8.58 -0.46 -24.13
C TYR A 624 9.95 0.07 -23.68
N ARG A 625 11.02 -0.71 -23.80
CA ARG A 625 12.40 -0.21 -23.54
C ARG A 625 12.77 0.95 -24.47
N GLU A 626 12.33 0.95 -25.73
CA GLU A 626 12.57 2.05 -26.66
C GLU A 626 11.81 3.32 -26.25
N PHE A 627 10.57 3.18 -25.78
CA PHE A 627 9.80 4.26 -25.15
C PHE A 627 10.55 4.85 -23.96
N CYS A 628 11.02 3.99 -23.03
CA CYS A 628 11.82 4.40 -21.88
C CYS A 628 13.11 5.13 -22.26
N ASN A 629 13.82 4.66 -23.29
CA ASN A 629 15.06 5.28 -23.76
C ASN A 629 14.86 6.70 -24.32
N ARG A 630 13.64 7.07 -24.72
CA ARG A 630 13.28 8.43 -25.18
C ARG A 630 12.80 9.34 -24.06
N GLY A 631 12.87 8.86 -22.82
CA GLY A 631 12.43 9.58 -21.65
C GLY A 631 11.05 9.16 -21.15
N GLY A 632 10.32 8.32 -21.89
CA GLY A 632 9.04 7.77 -21.45
C GLY A 632 9.15 6.76 -20.31
N GLY A 633 8.02 6.19 -19.93
CA GLY A 633 7.87 5.19 -18.89
C GLY A 633 6.43 5.22 -18.36
N GLU A 634 6.01 4.16 -17.68
CA GLU A 634 4.82 4.25 -16.81
C GLU A 634 5.14 5.14 -15.62
N GLY A 635 4.14 5.83 -15.10
CA GLY A 635 4.37 6.90 -14.15
C GLY A 635 4.89 8.16 -14.83
N HIS A 636 4.13 9.20 -14.59
CA HIS A 636 4.21 10.50 -15.24
C HIS A 636 5.51 11.26 -14.88
N VAL A 637 6.72 10.71 -15.00
CA VAL A 637 8.00 11.43 -14.89
C VAL A 637 8.85 11.16 -16.13
N LEU A 638 8.87 12.13 -17.04
CA LEU A 638 9.51 12.10 -18.34
C LEU A 638 10.98 12.45 -18.15
N ALA A 639 11.86 11.46 -18.30
CA ALA A 639 13.29 11.69 -18.16
C ALA A 639 13.77 12.65 -19.27
N GLY A 640 14.41 13.76 -18.87
CA GLY A 640 14.80 14.82 -19.79
C GLY A 640 13.68 15.80 -20.16
N SER A 641 12.55 15.78 -19.45
CA SER A 641 11.48 16.78 -19.57
C SER A 641 12.01 18.21 -19.50
N ASN A 642 11.63 19.02 -20.48
CA ASN A 642 11.96 20.44 -20.52
C ASN A 642 11.21 21.18 -19.42
N VAL A 643 9.97 20.77 -19.12
CA VAL A 643 9.16 21.38 -18.05
C VAL A 643 9.75 21.06 -16.68
N LEU A 644 10.12 19.82 -16.40
CA LEU A 644 10.80 19.48 -15.13
C LEU A 644 12.14 20.23 -14.98
N ALA A 645 12.84 20.48 -16.10
CA ALA A 645 14.08 21.25 -16.08
C ALA A 645 13.89 22.75 -15.76
N THR A 646 12.68 23.29 -15.86
CA THR A 646 12.38 24.66 -15.41
C THR A 646 12.02 24.75 -13.93
N LYS A 647 11.71 23.61 -13.28
CA LYS A 647 11.31 23.57 -11.88
C LYS A 647 12.46 24.06 -10.99
N THR A 648 12.20 25.13 -10.24
CA THR A 648 13.15 25.64 -9.24
C THR A 648 12.88 25.04 -7.86
N ASP A 649 13.84 25.20 -6.95
CA ASP A 649 13.75 24.72 -5.55
C ASP A 649 12.53 25.24 -4.77
N ASP A 650 12.01 26.40 -5.17
CA ASP A 650 10.90 27.09 -4.51
C ASP A 650 9.53 26.77 -5.16
N MET A 651 9.51 25.99 -6.24
CA MET A 651 8.28 25.61 -6.95
C MET A 651 7.74 24.27 -6.45
N TRP A 652 6.42 24.22 -6.28
CA TRP A 652 5.70 22.99 -6.01
C TRP A 652 5.39 22.24 -7.32
N ASP A 653 4.99 20.99 -7.21
CA ASP A 653 4.67 20.14 -8.38
C ASP A 653 3.44 20.68 -9.13
N GLU A 654 2.42 21.16 -8.42
CA GLU A 654 1.21 21.75 -8.99
C GLU A 654 1.50 22.98 -9.87
N ASP A 655 2.60 23.70 -9.62
CA ASP A 655 2.97 24.91 -10.38
C ASP A 655 3.36 24.59 -11.84
N ILE A 656 3.73 23.34 -12.13
CA ILE A 656 4.15 22.89 -13.46
C ILE A 656 3.30 21.74 -14.01
N GLU A 657 2.35 21.25 -13.23
CA GLU A 657 1.65 19.99 -13.49
C GLU A 657 0.94 19.98 -14.85
N CYS A 658 0.27 21.08 -15.22
CA CYS A 658 -0.41 21.22 -16.50
C CYS A 658 0.56 21.17 -17.69
N ASP A 659 1.60 22.01 -17.67
CA ASP A 659 2.61 22.08 -18.74
C ASP A 659 3.33 20.74 -18.89
N TYR A 660 3.61 20.10 -17.76
CA TYR A 660 4.27 18.82 -17.70
C TYR A 660 3.39 17.70 -18.26
N ASN A 661 2.10 17.68 -17.90
CA ASN A 661 1.13 16.76 -18.46
C ASN A 661 1.00 16.92 -19.99
N ASP A 662 1.02 18.15 -20.49
CA ASP A 662 1.01 18.45 -21.92
C ASP A 662 2.27 17.91 -22.62
N GLU A 663 3.45 18.06 -22.02
CA GLU A 663 4.70 17.49 -22.53
C GLU A 663 4.65 15.96 -22.59
N VAL A 664 4.15 15.29 -21.55
CA VAL A 664 3.93 13.84 -21.54
C VAL A 664 2.98 13.41 -22.65
N CYS A 665 1.87 14.13 -22.85
CA CYS A 665 0.91 13.85 -23.91
C CYS A 665 1.53 14.01 -25.31
N GLN A 666 2.38 15.02 -25.53
CA GLN A 666 3.10 15.20 -26.79
C GLN A 666 4.12 14.09 -27.04
N MET A 667 4.86 13.66 -26.02
CA MET A 667 5.82 12.57 -26.14
C MET A 667 5.11 11.24 -26.46
N ARG A 668 3.99 10.92 -25.79
CA ARG A 668 3.19 9.74 -26.09
C ARG A 668 2.69 9.75 -27.55
N LYS A 669 2.17 10.88 -28.03
CA LYS A 669 1.79 11.07 -29.45
C LYS A 669 2.95 10.86 -30.42
N ALA A 670 4.17 11.26 -30.06
CA ALA A 670 5.34 11.08 -30.91
C ALA A 670 5.81 9.61 -31.02
N PHE A 671 5.44 8.76 -30.05
CA PHE A 671 5.75 7.33 -30.04
C PHE A 671 4.65 6.46 -30.68
N GLU A 672 3.50 7.06 -30.95
CA GLU A 672 2.31 6.37 -31.47
C GLU A 672 2.61 5.63 -32.79
N GLU A 673 3.47 6.17 -33.66
CA GLU A 673 3.81 5.57 -34.95
C GLU A 673 4.64 4.28 -34.82
N GLU A 674 5.59 4.21 -33.88
CA GLU A 674 6.34 2.98 -33.63
C GLU A 674 5.44 1.88 -33.03
N VAL A 675 4.51 2.26 -32.16
CA VAL A 675 3.55 1.30 -31.59
C VAL A 675 2.57 0.83 -32.67
N LYS A 676 2.15 1.72 -33.57
CA LYS A 676 1.39 1.37 -34.78
C LYS A 676 2.08 0.32 -35.62
N GLN A 677 3.35 0.55 -35.97
CA GLN A 677 4.13 -0.40 -36.75
C GLN A 677 4.25 -1.76 -36.06
N LEU A 678 4.34 -1.79 -34.72
CA LEU A 678 4.35 -3.03 -33.97
C LEU A 678 3.02 -3.77 -34.08
N HIS A 679 1.88 -3.10 -33.82
CA HIS A 679 0.57 -3.75 -33.88
C HIS A 679 0.16 -4.16 -35.29
N ASP A 680 0.59 -3.43 -36.31
CA ASP A 680 0.29 -3.70 -37.71
C ASP A 680 1.24 -4.72 -38.35
N ASP A 681 2.23 -5.25 -37.59
CA ASP A 681 3.10 -6.33 -38.08
C ASP A 681 2.24 -7.57 -38.40
N PRO A 682 2.27 -8.07 -39.67
CA PRO A 682 1.48 -9.23 -40.08
C PRO A 682 1.68 -10.46 -39.20
N LYS A 683 2.85 -10.63 -38.58
CA LYS A 683 3.12 -11.74 -37.64
C LYS A 683 2.16 -11.71 -36.45
N PHE A 684 1.95 -10.54 -35.86
CA PHE A 684 1.13 -10.39 -34.65
C PHE A 684 -0.36 -10.40 -34.96
N LEU A 685 -0.76 -9.89 -36.13
CA LEU A 685 -2.11 -10.04 -36.66
C LEU A 685 -2.45 -11.50 -36.96
N GLU A 686 -1.55 -12.24 -37.64
CA GLU A 686 -1.75 -13.66 -37.92
C GLU A 686 -1.84 -14.46 -36.60
N THR A 687 -0.92 -14.22 -35.66
CA THR A 687 -0.91 -14.93 -34.39
C THR A 687 -2.13 -14.60 -33.54
N GLY A 688 -2.56 -13.33 -33.49
CA GLY A 688 -3.78 -12.91 -32.83
C GLY A 688 -5.02 -13.59 -33.40
N SER A 689 -5.10 -13.68 -34.73
CA SER A 689 -6.25 -14.31 -35.41
C SER A 689 -6.45 -15.78 -35.04
N LYS A 690 -5.38 -16.50 -34.68
CA LYS A 690 -5.45 -17.91 -34.28
C LYS A 690 -6.12 -18.13 -32.92
N PHE A 691 -6.28 -17.10 -32.09
CA PHE A 691 -7.14 -17.21 -30.90
C PHE A 691 -8.63 -17.16 -31.26
N PHE A 692 -8.98 -16.84 -32.50
CA PHE A 692 -10.36 -16.56 -32.92
C PHE A 692 -10.75 -17.31 -34.22
N ASP A 693 -9.97 -18.30 -34.66
CA ASP A 693 -10.16 -19.00 -35.93
C ASP A 693 -11.07 -20.24 -35.83
N GLY A 694 -11.43 -20.65 -34.62
CA GLY A 694 -12.27 -21.81 -34.35
C GLY A 694 -11.51 -23.14 -34.26
N ASP A 695 -10.18 -23.11 -34.19
CA ASP A 695 -9.37 -24.29 -33.89
C ASP A 695 -9.28 -24.55 -32.38
N PHE A 696 -9.95 -25.63 -31.93
CA PHE A 696 -9.93 -26.05 -30.54
C PHE A 696 -8.82 -27.05 -30.21
N GLU A 697 -8.07 -27.53 -31.21
CA GLU A 697 -7.09 -28.60 -31.04
C GLU A 697 -5.65 -28.07 -30.92
N SER A 698 -5.36 -26.87 -31.42
CA SER A 698 -4.01 -26.30 -31.41
C SER A 698 -3.89 -25.03 -30.56
N CYS A 699 -2.76 -24.88 -29.86
CA CYS A 699 -2.46 -23.67 -29.11
C CYS A 699 -1.65 -22.70 -30.01
N PRO A 700 -2.10 -21.46 -30.22
CA PRO A 700 -1.49 -20.54 -31.18
C PRO A 700 -0.09 -20.10 -30.79
N THR A 701 0.27 -20.15 -29.50
CA THR A 701 1.58 -19.71 -28.99
C THR A 701 2.06 -20.53 -27.80
N THR A 702 3.35 -20.40 -27.48
CA THR A 702 3.92 -20.81 -26.18
C THR A 702 4.13 -19.56 -25.32
N PHE A 703 3.23 -19.28 -24.37
CA PHE A 703 3.44 -18.20 -23.40
C PHE A 703 4.63 -18.52 -22.48
N HIS A 704 5.47 -17.52 -22.27
CA HIS A 704 6.46 -17.56 -21.22
C HIS A 704 6.55 -16.20 -20.52
N HIS A 705 6.13 -16.27 -19.25
CA HIS A 705 6.58 -15.53 -18.08
C HIS A 705 6.01 -14.16 -17.70
N GLU A 706 5.57 -13.22 -18.55
CA GLU A 706 4.90 -11.99 -18.04
C GLU A 706 4.25 -11.13 -19.15
N ASP A 707 3.01 -10.66 -18.91
CA ASP A 707 2.30 -9.56 -19.62
C ASP A 707 2.11 -9.70 -21.14
N ALA A 708 1.70 -10.87 -21.61
CA ALA A 708 1.26 -11.00 -23.01
C ALA A 708 -0.06 -10.26 -23.22
N GLN A 709 -0.27 -9.74 -24.43
CA GLN A 709 -1.41 -8.87 -24.74
C GLN A 709 -2.14 -9.36 -25.98
N VAL A 710 -3.45 -9.57 -25.85
CA VAL A 710 -4.38 -9.82 -26.97
C VAL A 710 -5.27 -8.61 -27.13
N ASN A 711 -5.29 -7.98 -28.30
CA ASN A 711 -6.21 -6.90 -28.64
C ASN A 711 -7.29 -7.41 -29.61
N VAL A 712 -8.50 -6.89 -29.45
CA VAL A 712 -9.67 -7.17 -30.29
C VAL A 712 -10.33 -5.85 -30.72
N ASP A 713 -10.65 -5.75 -32.01
CA ASP A 713 -11.47 -4.67 -32.58
C ASP A 713 -12.74 -5.27 -33.20
N PHE A 714 -13.90 -4.85 -32.69
CA PHE A 714 -15.20 -5.24 -33.24
C PHE A 714 -15.59 -4.43 -34.50
N GLY A 715 -14.80 -3.41 -34.87
CA GLY A 715 -15.03 -2.47 -35.96
C GLY A 715 -16.13 -1.43 -35.68
N THR A 716 -17.07 -1.77 -34.80
CA THR A 716 -18.15 -0.92 -34.28
C THR A 716 -18.35 -1.23 -32.82
N ALA A 717 -18.94 -0.30 -32.05
CA ALA A 717 -19.23 -0.58 -30.64
C ALA A 717 -20.21 -1.76 -30.49
N LYS A 718 -19.90 -2.65 -29.55
CA LYS A 718 -20.66 -3.85 -29.20
C LYS A 718 -20.86 -3.93 -27.69
N ARG A 719 -22.00 -4.47 -27.26
CA ARG A 719 -22.24 -4.81 -25.85
C ARG A 719 -21.47 -6.10 -25.54
N VAL A 720 -20.56 -6.06 -24.57
CA VAL A 720 -19.73 -7.20 -24.15
C VAL A 720 -19.93 -7.45 -22.65
N CYS A 721 -20.06 -8.70 -22.24
CA CYS A 721 -20.21 -9.08 -20.83
C CYS A 721 -19.54 -10.42 -20.44
N ARG A 722 -18.93 -11.13 -21.39
CA ARG A 722 -18.30 -12.43 -21.13
C ARG A 722 -17.13 -12.71 -22.05
N LEU A 723 -16.07 -13.28 -21.47
CA LEU A 723 -14.93 -13.87 -22.15
C LEU A 723 -14.86 -15.36 -21.83
N ASP A 724 -14.86 -16.19 -22.88
CA ASP A 724 -14.56 -17.62 -22.78
C ASP A 724 -13.12 -17.88 -23.16
N LEU A 725 -12.43 -18.62 -22.30
CA LEU A 725 -11.13 -19.22 -22.61
C LEU A 725 -11.34 -20.71 -22.84
N HIS A 726 -11.09 -21.17 -24.06
CA HIS A 726 -11.10 -22.57 -24.42
C HIS A 726 -9.70 -23.15 -24.31
N TRP A 727 -9.63 -24.29 -23.66
CA TRP A 727 -8.38 -24.98 -23.38
C TRP A 727 -8.28 -26.22 -24.27
N VAL A 728 -7.09 -26.52 -24.81
CA VAL A 728 -6.80 -27.74 -25.58
C VAL A 728 -7.12 -29.00 -24.76
N LYS A 729 -7.01 -28.88 -23.43
CA LYS A 729 -7.30 -29.92 -22.43
C LYS A 729 -8.20 -29.36 -21.34
N ALA A 730 -8.30 -30.05 -20.22
CA ALA A 730 -9.04 -29.54 -19.07
C ALA A 730 -8.42 -28.27 -18.49
N VAL A 731 -9.28 -27.38 -17.97
CA VAL A 731 -8.87 -26.17 -17.24
C VAL A 731 -7.92 -26.57 -16.11
N LYS A 732 -6.71 -26.03 -16.16
CA LYS A 732 -5.68 -26.29 -15.16
C LYS A 732 -5.94 -25.52 -13.88
N GLU A 733 -5.64 -26.14 -12.74
CA GLU A 733 -5.63 -25.49 -11.42
C GLU A 733 -4.40 -24.60 -11.20
N ASN A 734 -3.82 -24.09 -12.29
CA ASN A 734 -2.61 -23.30 -12.22
C ASN A 734 -3.01 -21.86 -11.85
N PRO A 735 -2.34 -21.26 -10.85
CA PRO A 735 -2.54 -19.85 -10.55
C PRO A 735 -2.19 -18.99 -11.76
N CYS A 736 -3.12 -18.17 -12.22
CA CYS A 736 -2.91 -17.20 -13.28
C CYS A 736 -3.41 -15.81 -12.88
N ARG A 737 -3.06 -14.83 -13.70
CA ARG A 737 -3.64 -13.49 -13.63
C ARG A 737 -4.11 -13.09 -15.02
N ILE A 738 -5.36 -12.63 -15.09
CA ILE A 738 -6.01 -12.19 -16.32
C ILE A 738 -6.69 -10.88 -16.03
N GLU A 739 -6.51 -9.90 -16.91
CA GLU A 739 -7.13 -8.59 -16.79
C GLU A 739 -7.72 -8.16 -18.13
N ILE A 740 -8.96 -7.69 -18.10
CA ILE A 740 -9.71 -7.24 -19.28
C ILE A 740 -9.90 -5.73 -19.19
N GLN A 741 -9.42 -5.02 -20.20
CA GLN A 741 -9.53 -3.58 -20.38
C GLN A 741 -10.39 -3.28 -21.62
N THR A 742 -11.13 -2.19 -21.63
CA THR A 742 -11.97 -1.80 -22.77
C THR A 742 -11.86 -0.34 -23.16
N SER A 743 -12.20 -0.03 -24.41
CA SER A 743 -12.24 1.36 -24.89
C SER A 743 -13.17 1.53 -26.10
N ASN A 744 -13.59 2.77 -26.33
CA ASN A 744 -14.23 3.21 -27.57
C ASN A 744 -13.32 4.11 -28.41
N GLU A 745 -12.12 4.44 -27.93
CA GLU A 745 -11.22 5.37 -28.61
C GLU A 745 -10.33 4.65 -29.64
N ASP A 746 -10.30 5.14 -30.88
CA ASP A 746 -9.50 4.54 -31.96
C ASP A 746 -8.00 4.42 -31.62
N GLY A 747 -7.47 5.33 -30.81
CA GLY A 747 -6.06 5.34 -30.41
C GLY A 747 -5.66 4.16 -29.50
N CYS A 748 -6.61 3.54 -28.80
CA CYS A 748 -6.31 2.49 -27.83
C CYS A 748 -5.72 1.22 -28.47
N TRP A 749 -6.05 0.94 -29.74
CA TRP A 749 -5.52 -0.21 -30.48
C TRP A 749 -3.98 -0.20 -30.52
N TYR A 750 -3.40 1.01 -30.54
CA TYR A 750 -1.97 1.28 -30.57
C TYR A 750 -1.42 1.71 -29.21
N SER A 751 -2.11 1.37 -28.13
CA SER A 751 -1.56 1.54 -26.79
C SER A 751 -0.65 0.36 -26.46
N LEU A 752 0.56 0.68 -25.99
CA LEU A 752 1.55 -0.29 -25.52
C LEU A 752 1.56 -0.40 -24.00
N VAL A 753 1.22 0.72 -23.35
CA VAL A 753 1.34 0.89 -21.91
C VAL A 753 0.07 0.40 -21.23
N ASN A 754 0.22 -0.27 -20.09
CA ASN A 754 -0.92 -0.85 -19.39
C ASN A 754 -1.84 0.22 -18.77
N ASP A 755 -1.32 1.44 -18.55
CA ASP A 755 -1.90 2.57 -17.78
C ASP A 755 -2.44 3.74 -18.62
N GLU A 756 -2.56 3.59 -19.94
CA GLU A 756 -3.04 4.69 -20.77
C GLU A 756 -4.50 5.03 -20.45
N LEU A 757 -4.76 6.32 -20.23
CA LEU A 757 -6.09 6.89 -19.88
C LEU A 757 -7.22 6.52 -20.86
N VAL A 758 -6.88 6.04 -22.05
CA VAL A 758 -7.83 5.58 -23.08
C VAL A 758 -8.48 4.26 -22.73
N TRP A 759 -7.92 3.50 -21.78
CA TRP A 759 -8.46 2.23 -21.30
C TRP A 759 -9.27 2.42 -20.03
N GLU A 760 -10.49 1.91 -20.06
CA GLU A 760 -11.23 1.61 -18.85
C GLU A 760 -10.78 0.26 -18.31
N PHE A 761 -10.27 0.27 -17.10
CA PHE A 761 -9.96 -0.94 -16.35
C PHE A 761 -11.27 -1.61 -15.90
N SER A 762 -11.16 -2.85 -15.43
CA SER A 762 -12.10 -3.41 -14.44
C SER A 762 -13.34 -4.13 -14.96
N LEU A 763 -13.35 -4.60 -16.21
CA LEU A 763 -14.40 -5.53 -16.62
C LEU A 763 -14.22 -6.88 -15.93
N GLY A 764 -13.17 -7.62 -16.28
CA GLY A 764 -12.87 -8.93 -15.71
C GLY A 764 -11.46 -8.98 -15.16
N ARG A 765 -11.30 -9.47 -13.93
CA ARG A 765 -9.99 -9.70 -13.32
C ARG A 765 -9.97 -11.01 -12.54
N ILE A 766 -9.00 -11.86 -12.88
CA ILE A 766 -8.66 -13.07 -12.13
C ILE A 766 -7.28 -12.84 -11.52
N GLY A 767 -7.15 -13.08 -10.22
CA GLY A 767 -5.90 -12.89 -9.48
C GLY A 767 -5.58 -11.43 -9.12
N LYS A 768 -4.94 -11.27 -7.97
CA LYS A 768 -4.44 -9.99 -7.44
C LYS A 768 -2.92 -9.89 -7.65
N ASN A 769 -2.24 -8.98 -6.97
CA ASN A 769 -0.81 -8.70 -7.18
C ASN A 769 0.12 -9.80 -6.68
N LEU A 770 -0.22 -10.45 -5.57
CA LEU A 770 0.60 -11.50 -4.95
C LEU A 770 -0.09 -12.86 -4.99
N HIS A 771 -1.43 -12.87 -4.97
CA HIS A 771 -2.23 -14.09 -5.03
C HIS A 771 -2.87 -14.26 -6.41
N PHE A 772 -2.24 -15.12 -7.20
CA PHE A 772 -2.80 -15.65 -8.44
C PHE A 772 -3.90 -16.65 -8.10
N LEU A 773 -5.03 -16.58 -8.81
CA LEU A 773 -6.14 -17.53 -8.64
C LEU A 773 -6.18 -18.48 -9.84
N PRO A 774 -6.65 -19.73 -9.68
CA PRO A 774 -6.97 -20.56 -10.82
C PRO A 774 -8.06 -19.90 -11.70
N PRO A 775 -8.08 -20.18 -13.01
CA PRO A 775 -9.21 -19.81 -13.86
C PRO A 775 -10.52 -20.43 -13.35
N PRO A 776 -11.66 -19.73 -13.46
CA PRO A 776 -12.94 -20.27 -13.04
C PRO A 776 -13.31 -21.53 -13.84
N LYS A 777 -13.95 -22.47 -13.16
CA LYS A 777 -14.45 -23.73 -13.72
C LYS A 777 -15.98 -23.71 -13.67
N ASN A 778 -16.57 -23.10 -14.68
CA ASN A 778 -18.02 -22.89 -14.76
C ASN A 778 -18.57 -23.66 -15.97
N GLY A 779 -19.74 -24.28 -15.82
CA GLY A 779 -20.42 -25.02 -16.90
C GLY A 779 -20.12 -26.53 -16.97
N GLU A 780 -20.76 -27.23 -17.92
CA GLU A 780 -20.69 -28.70 -18.06
C GLU A 780 -19.38 -29.19 -18.74
N SER A 781 -18.65 -28.31 -19.43
CA SER A 781 -17.44 -28.67 -20.17
C SER A 781 -16.17 -28.45 -19.35
N ALA A 782 -15.38 -29.51 -19.16
CA ALA A 782 -14.14 -29.46 -18.39
C ALA A 782 -13.03 -28.58 -19.01
N ASN A 783 -13.22 -28.07 -20.23
CA ASN A 783 -12.20 -27.40 -21.05
C ASN A 783 -12.49 -25.92 -21.31
N VAL A 784 -13.43 -25.29 -20.59
CA VAL A 784 -13.79 -23.87 -20.80
C VAL A 784 -13.82 -23.13 -19.47
N SER A 785 -13.27 -21.91 -19.46
CA SER A 785 -13.43 -20.96 -18.37
C SER A 785 -14.31 -19.81 -18.81
N HIS A 786 -15.46 -19.64 -18.17
CA HIS A 786 -16.36 -18.51 -18.38
C HIS A 786 -16.01 -17.38 -17.41
N ILE A 787 -15.60 -16.24 -17.96
CA ILE A 787 -15.29 -15.02 -17.20
C ILE A 787 -16.39 -14.02 -17.50
N PHE A 788 -17.26 -13.78 -16.53
CA PHE A 788 -18.31 -12.78 -16.62
C PHE A 788 -17.82 -11.44 -16.09
N PHE A 789 -18.39 -10.37 -16.63
CA PHE A 789 -18.13 -9.02 -16.19
C PHE A 789 -19.30 -8.09 -16.50
N PRO A 790 -19.48 -7.00 -15.73
CA PRO A 790 -20.47 -5.97 -16.01
C PRO A 790 -20.54 -5.58 -17.49
N GLU A 791 -21.75 -5.45 -18.00
CA GLU A 791 -21.98 -5.18 -19.40
C GLU A 791 -21.42 -3.81 -19.80
N ARG A 792 -20.76 -3.76 -20.97
CA ARG A 792 -20.17 -2.54 -21.52
C ARG A 792 -20.33 -2.45 -23.02
N THR A 793 -20.69 -1.25 -23.50
CA THR A 793 -20.72 -0.93 -24.93
C THR A 793 -19.35 -0.39 -25.38
N VAL A 794 -18.58 -1.23 -26.08
CA VAL A 794 -17.16 -0.98 -26.39
C VAL A 794 -16.82 -1.41 -27.80
N ARG A 795 -15.86 -0.73 -28.43
CA ARG A 795 -15.31 -1.16 -29.73
C ARG A 795 -14.08 -2.05 -29.57
N TYR A 796 -13.27 -1.76 -28.57
CA TYR A 796 -11.99 -2.42 -28.35
C TYR A 796 -11.95 -3.16 -27.02
N VAL A 797 -11.36 -4.34 -27.04
CA VAL A 797 -11.06 -5.14 -25.85
C VAL A 797 -9.58 -5.48 -25.85
N ARG A 798 -8.92 -5.31 -24.72
CA ARG A 798 -7.57 -5.83 -24.46
C ARG A 798 -7.62 -6.85 -23.34
N ILE A 799 -6.92 -7.96 -23.54
CA ILE A 799 -6.76 -9.03 -22.55
C ILE A 799 -5.28 -9.14 -22.21
N LEU A 800 -4.94 -8.84 -20.97
CA LEU A 800 -3.60 -9.01 -20.41
C LEU A 800 -3.52 -10.38 -19.74
N LEU A 801 -2.49 -11.15 -20.11
CA LEU A 801 -2.30 -12.53 -19.68
C LEU A 801 -0.97 -12.65 -18.95
N ASN A 802 -1.03 -13.07 -17.69
CA ASN A 802 0.16 -13.31 -16.87
C ASN A 802 0.08 -14.69 -16.20
N ARG A 803 1.13 -15.50 -16.39
CA ARG A 803 1.20 -16.91 -15.95
C ARG A 803 0.04 -17.80 -16.44
N VAL A 804 -0.63 -17.41 -17.52
CA VAL A 804 -1.66 -18.24 -18.16
C VAL A 804 -0.98 -19.44 -18.84
N PRO A 805 -1.39 -20.70 -18.55
CA PRO A 805 -0.78 -21.88 -19.16
C PRO A 805 -0.90 -21.90 -20.69
N ASN A 806 0.09 -22.52 -21.36
CA ASN A 806 0.20 -22.65 -22.83
C ASN A 806 -0.78 -23.66 -23.44
N GLU A 807 -2.06 -23.48 -23.14
CA GLU A 807 -3.11 -24.41 -23.56
C GLU A 807 -4.41 -23.68 -23.93
N VAL A 808 -4.46 -22.34 -23.90
CA VAL A 808 -5.60 -21.58 -24.42
C VAL A 808 -5.54 -21.62 -25.95
N CYS A 809 -6.40 -22.42 -26.58
CA CYS A 809 -6.48 -22.54 -28.04
C CYS A 809 -7.37 -21.47 -28.66
N GLN A 810 -8.51 -21.18 -28.02
CA GLN A 810 -9.51 -20.27 -28.56
C GLN A 810 -10.02 -19.32 -27.47
N MET A 811 -10.31 -18.09 -27.87
CA MET A 811 -11.01 -17.09 -27.09
C MET A 811 -12.32 -16.74 -27.78
N LYS A 812 -13.37 -16.48 -27.00
CA LYS A 812 -14.64 -15.99 -27.51
C LYS A 812 -15.20 -14.89 -26.62
N LEU A 813 -15.66 -13.81 -27.25
CA LEU A 813 -16.30 -12.70 -26.56
C LEU A 813 -17.79 -12.74 -26.85
N TYR A 814 -18.59 -12.51 -25.81
CA TYR A 814 -20.04 -12.62 -25.86
C TYR A 814 -20.70 -11.34 -25.36
N GLY A 815 -21.86 -11.06 -25.94
CA GLY A 815 -22.77 -10.00 -25.55
C GLY A 815 -24.21 -10.49 -25.39
N PRO A 816 -25.08 -9.69 -24.77
CA PRO A 816 -26.53 -9.90 -24.82
C PRO A 816 -27.04 -9.79 -26.26
N ALA A 817 -28.26 -10.27 -26.50
CA ALA A 817 -28.91 -10.09 -27.79
C ALA A 817 -29.27 -8.61 -28.04
N ASP A 818 -29.23 -8.15 -29.30
CA ASP A 818 -29.49 -6.75 -29.66
C ASP A 818 -30.91 -6.26 -29.24
N ASP A 819 -31.85 -7.17 -28.97
CA ASP A 819 -33.24 -6.89 -28.54
C ASP A 819 -33.47 -6.98 -27.02
N GLU A 820 -32.47 -7.34 -26.22
CA GLU A 820 -32.54 -7.33 -24.75
C GLU A 820 -32.35 -5.92 -24.18
N GLU A 821 -33.10 -5.57 -23.13
CA GLU A 821 -32.96 -4.29 -22.41
C GLU A 821 -31.53 -4.09 -21.88
N THR A 822 -31.06 -2.83 -21.86
CA THR A 822 -29.76 -2.46 -21.32
C THR A 822 -29.83 -2.35 -19.80
N LEU A 823 -28.87 -3.00 -19.11
CA LEU A 823 -28.78 -2.95 -17.65
C LEU A 823 -28.52 -1.56 -17.07
N ASP A 824 -28.02 -0.62 -17.89
CA ASP A 824 -27.75 0.77 -17.48
C ASP A 824 -29.04 1.56 -17.11
N GLU A 825 -30.22 1.08 -17.49
CA GLU A 825 -31.52 1.71 -17.18
C GLU A 825 -32.23 1.08 -15.96
N VAL A 826 -31.64 0.04 -15.35
CA VAL A 826 -32.26 -0.68 -14.24
C VAL A 826 -32.04 0.09 -12.94
N GLU A 827 -33.09 0.74 -12.44
CA GLU A 827 -33.09 1.30 -11.08
C GLU A 827 -33.03 0.15 -10.06
N LEU A 828 -31.93 0.06 -9.33
CA LEU A 828 -31.82 -0.76 -8.12
C LEU A 828 -32.66 -0.08 -7.03
N GLY A 829 -33.92 -0.51 -6.91
CA GLY A 829 -34.83 -0.02 -5.88
C GLY A 829 -34.34 -0.39 -4.48
N ALA A 830 -34.44 0.55 -3.54
CA ALA A 830 -34.13 0.39 -2.12
C ALA A 830 -35.24 -0.34 -1.33
#